data_AF-A0AAU1GTZ7-F1
#
_entry.id   AF-A0AAU1GTZ7-F1
#
_cell.length_a   1.000
_cell.length_b   1.000
_cell.length_c   1.000
_cell.angle_alpha   90.00
_cell.angle_beta   90.00
_cell.angle_gamma   90.00
#
_symmetry.space_group_name_H-M   'P 1'
#
loop_
_entity.id
_entity.type
_entity.pdbx_description
1 polymer ?
#
loop_
_entity_poly.entity_id
_entity_poly.type
_entity_poly.pdbx_seq_one_letter_code
_entity_poly.pdbx_strand_id
1 'polypeptide(L)'
;MTARARAADVMNRGGEDRHGPHRTLDAQVEEVRSEARRRFAGFVLDVANPGSHFRNHARRPLDNRVFEQAGELGLMRFSLPAEAGGDGRDKLAWGVVVEEIARLSRDPGFAVLLDITVEITELILSSGTPELIERYVPDLVAGRRFGVQGAYENRDPYDYTSTARLEGDTWVLNGAKRFLAGAAFADLFILFLRDEASNDMLAFVVEKDDPGVTPVPLDTMGLHTMGLGQVLLHDVRLPSWRLVWRADALSELNTYARIRRTMSACGVLGALDAVVENCVESLAARRRGGRPVLDYTNVERSVGEMHMLLQSARASVYRALDGTRSAGRDPHFDELATVAKHRTAESALRVGQLVMGLQGGEAYMATFPWERFMRDVLGLVSGQGSQETLLIQLGQRSIVGLEGKRVRQEAAERVVARLADSWWALHAAVAFDGPGEPAGPLREVLSAAGLEAVGPGPRAEAAALLGRAHTLWAAVCSGAAPDALPQGPADLLGGRLSEAAAQAWALLACAVAERTGLLARLLRPYTAKEAAGTLPVDLAEGLLEVLADAALVRRDGEGRYVAAEGLERVLIGGPRASAFAARLRRAVTGGARLRSGAGTPQDEPAPGCGGEAPALAEALVDSLLGRLEGLPAMLDLPGARVGCAAGDGGRSAVELSRQIPGLPVLALEPRQLPAPTADGQVRVRVGDPAGFEEDDRLALVWLPVAGLPGDGLRPAVAAGAAALIRGGWIVLPCPLLPKRPLGAAAVRLGLAVTGGTAPADGEVEGLLRAAGLGHVRTAWEDHALGMRLIAARRP
;
A
#
# COMPACT_ATOMS: atom_id res chain seq x y z
N MET A 1 -1.89 -50.76 -3.51
CA MET A 1 -2.32 -49.92 -2.36
C MET A 1 -2.53 -48.51 -2.87
N THR A 2 -3.76 -48.03 -2.85
CA THR A 2 -4.22 -46.81 -3.54
C THR A 2 -3.88 -45.54 -2.76
N ALA A 3 -3.77 -44.41 -3.47
CA ALA A 3 -3.48 -43.08 -2.96
C ALA A 3 -4.39 -42.60 -1.80
N ARG A 4 -5.48 -43.31 -1.53
CA ARG A 4 -6.40 -43.10 -0.40
C ARG A 4 -5.76 -43.33 0.99
N ALA A 5 -4.69 -44.12 1.10
CA ALA A 5 -4.08 -44.43 2.40
C ALA A 5 -3.05 -43.39 2.89
N ARG A 6 -2.50 -42.54 2.00
CA ARG A 6 -1.49 -41.52 2.36
C ARG A 6 -2.09 -40.20 2.86
N ALA A 7 -3.37 -39.94 2.60
CA ALA A 7 -4.02 -38.71 3.04
C ALA A 7 -4.49 -38.75 4.52
N ALA A 8 -4.63 -39.93 5.11
CA ALA A 8 -5.16 -40.09 6.47
C ALA A 8 -4.12 -39.90 7.58
N ASP A 9 -2.82 -40.04 7.29
CA ASP A 9 -1.76 -40.12 8.31
C ASP A 9 -1.06 -38.77 8.58
N VAL A 10 -1.27 -37.76 7.73
CA VAL A 10 -0.62 -36.44 7.85
C VAL A 10 -1.46 -35.44 8.67
N MET A 11 -2.75 -35.71 8.91
CA MET A 11 -3.65 -34.76 9.58
C MET A 11 -3.69 -34.84 11.12
N ASN A 12 -2.96 -35.77 11.76
CA ASN A 12 -3.21 -36.09 13.18
C ASN A 12 -2.06 -35.83 14.17
N ARG A 13 -1.06 -34.99 13.83
CA ARG A 13 0.00 -34.62 14.78
C ARG A 13 0.43 -33.15 14.68
N GLY A 14 -0.07 -32.36 15.62
CA GLY A 14 0.37 -31.01 15.99
C GLY A 14 -0.71 -30.45 16.89
N GLY A 15 -0.59 -30.46 18.22
CA GLY A 15 0.45 -29.83 19.01
C GLY A 15 -0.26 -28.78 19.86
N GLU A 16 -0.64 -29.14 21.09
CA GLU A 16 -1.32 -28.27 22.04
C GLU A 16 -0.37 -27.14 22.49
N ASP A 17 -0.66 -25.89 22.11
CA ASP A 17 0.01 -24.72 22.65
C ASP A 17 -0.98 -23.78 23.36
N ARG A 18 -0.62 -23.44 24.59
CA ARG A 18 -1.44 -22.79 25.60
C ARG A 18 -1.38 -21.27 25.51
N HIS A 19 -2.16 -20.66 24.63
CA HIS A 19 -2.69 -19.28 24.70
C HIS A 19 -4.06 -19.35 24.02
N GLY A 20 -5.14 -18.81 24.63
CA GLY A 20 -6.52 -19.01 24.12
C GLY A 20 -6.61 -18.77 22.59
N PRO A 21 -7.21 -19.69 21.81
CA PRO A 21 -6.91 -19.74 20.39
C PRO A 21 -7.61 -18.59 19.67
N HIS A 22 -6.81 -17.66 19.14
CA HIS A 22 -7.26 -16.85 18.01
C HIS A 22 -7.59 -17.82 16.87
N ARG A 23 -8.88 -18.09 16.63
CA ARG A 23 -9.33 -18.96 15.54
C ARG A 23 -8.85 -18.39 14.20
N THR A 24 -8.20 -19.22 13.38
CA THR A 24 -7.79 -18.83 12.02
C THR A 24 -9.02 -18.47 11.17
N LEU A 25 -8.85 -17.60 10.17
CA LEU A 25 -9.93 -17.22 9.24
C LEU A 25 -10.55 -18.46 8.58
N ASP A 26 -9.73 -19.43 8.18
CA ASP A 26 -10.20 -20.68 7.56
C ASP A 26 -11.11 -21.49 8.48
N ALA A 27 -10.79 -21.57 9.78
CA ALA A 27 -11.62 -22.26 10.76
C ALA A 27 -12.98 -21.56 10.94
N GLN A 28 -13.00 -20.23 10.96
CA GLN A 28 -14.24 -19.45 11.03
C GLN A 28 -15.09 -19.64 9.77
N VAL A 29 -14.47 -19.62 8.59
CA VAL A 29 -15.15 -19.84 7.31
C VAL A 29 -15.78 -21.22 7.27
N GLU A 30 -15.07 -22.28 7.65
CA GLU A 30 -15.63 -23.64 7.63
C GLU A 30 -16.75 -23.83 8.65
N GLU A 31 -16.67 -23.18 9.82
CA GLU A 31 -17.77 -23.18 10.81
C GLU A 31 -19.05 -22.59 10.22
N VAL A 32 -18.96 -21.42 9.58
CA VAL A 32 -20.10 -20.77 8.92
C VAL A 32 -20.60 -21.60 7.74
N ARG A 33 -19.70 -22.15 6.93
CA ARG A 33 -20.05 -23.00 5.78
C ARG A 33 -20.79 -24.26 6.23
N SER A 34 -20.34 -24.89 7.30
CA SER A 34 -21.00 -26.05 7.93
C SER A 34 -22.39 -25.70 8.45
N GLU A 35 -22.54 -24.53 9.07
CA GLU A 35 -23.86 -24.00 9.45
C GLU A 35 -24.77 -23.78 8.24
N ALA A 36 -24.27 -23.16 7.17
CA ALA A 36 -25.03 -22.90 5.96
C ALA A 36 -25.54 -24.21 5.33
N ARG A 37 -24.68 -25.24 5.25
CA ARG A 37 -25.06 -26.57 4.77
C ARG A 37 -26.16 -27.19 5.63
N ARG A 38 -25.99 -27.17 6.96
CA ARG A 38 -26.95 -27.76 7.89
C ARG A 38 -28.32 -27.08 7.83
N ARG A 39 -28.35 -25.75 7.73
CA ARG A 39 -29.60 -24.96 7.77
C ARG A 39 -30.30 -24.87 6.41
N PHE A 40 -29.54 -24.75 5.32
CA PHE A 40 -30.10 -24.28 4.05
C PHE A 40 -29.88 -25.22 2.86
N ALA A 41 -29.03 -26.25 2.96
CA ALA A 41 -28.77 -27.13 1.81
C ALA A 41 -30.03 -27.87 1.33
N GLY A 42 -30.84 -28.40 2.24
CA GLY A 42 -32.10 -29.07 1.89
C GLY A 42 -33.04 -28.15 1.10
N PHE A 43 -33.17 -26.90 1.52
CA PHE A 43 -33.94 -25.91 0.77
C PHE A 43 -33.41 -25.67 -0.64
N VAL A 44 -32.08 -25.48 -0.81
CA VAL A 44 -31.53 -25.28 -2.16
C VAL A 44 -31.74 -26.50 -3.04
N LEU A 45 -31.51 -27.71 -2.51
CA LEU A 45 -31.58 -28.96 -3.26
C LEU A 45 -33.02 -29.37 -3.59
N ASP A 46 -33.94 -29.21 -2.65
CA ASP A 46 -35.30 -29.76 -2.72
C ASP A 46 -36.34 -28.72 -3.16
N VAL A 47 -36.04 -27.42 -3.05
CA VAL A 47 -36.96 -26.33 -3.40
C VAL A 47 -36.42 -25.48 -4.55
N ALA A 48 -35.22 -24.89 -4.41
CA ALA A 48 -34.72 -23.94 -5.39
C ALA A 48 -34.28 -24.61 -6.71
N ASN A 49 -33.58 -25.74 -6.61
CA ASN A 49 -33.02 -26.45 -7.76
C ASN A 49 -34.03 -27.14 -8.68
N PRO A 50 -35.08 -27.82 -8.17
CA PRO A 50 -36.05 -28.50 -9.02
C PRO A 50 -36.66 -27.55 -10.03
N GLY A 51 -36.73 -27.97 -11.30
CA GLY A 51 -37.27 -27.17 -12.39
C GLY A 51 -36.35 -26.07 -12.94
N SER A 52 -35.16 -25.82 -12.37
CA SER A 52 -34.25 -24.74 -12.81
C SER A 52 -33.93 -24.78 -14.31
N HIS A 53 -33.66 -25.97 -14.86
CA HIS A 53 -33.42 -26.15 -16.30
C HIS A 53 -34.62 -25.70 -17.15
N PHE A 54 -35.83 -26.13 -16.78
CA PHE A 54 -37.06 -25.78 -17.50
C PHE A 54 -37.40 -24.30 -17.38
N ARG A 55 -37.21 -23.69 -16.19
CA ARG A 55 -37.40 -22.24 -16.00
C ARG A 55 -36.46 -21.43 -16.88
N ASN A 56 -35.17 -21.78 -16.88
CA ASN A 56 -34.18 -21.12 -17.72
C ASN A 56 -34.51 -21.27 -19.22
N HIS A 57 -34.89 -22.47 -19.66
CA HIS A 57 -35.24 -22.71 -21.06
C HIS A 57 -36.50 -21.95 -21.49
N ALA A 58 -37.51 -21.89 -20.61
CA ALA A 58 -38.74 -21.14 -20.85
C ALA A 58 -38.61 -19.63 -20.61
N ARG A 59 -37.40 -19.13 -20.30
CA ARG A 59 -37.11 -17.73 -19.96
C ARG A 59 -38.02 -17.18 -18.85
N ARG A 60 -38.34 -18.00 -17.85
CA ARG A 60 -39.23 -17.63 -16.76
C ARG A 60 -38.42 -17.19 -15.53
N PRO A 61 -38.77 -16.05 -14.91
CA PRO A 61 -38.22 -15.68 -13.62
C PRO A 61 -38.49 -16.73 -12.53
N LEU A 62 -37.75 -16.62 -11.43
CA LEU A 62 -38.03 -17.41 -10.23
C LEU A 62 -39.40 -17.04 -9.64
N ASP A 63 -40.07 -18.03 -9.04
CA ASP A 63 -41.36 -17.81 -8.35
C ASP A 63 -41.13 -17.14 -6.99
N ASN A 64 -41.94 -16.14 -6.66
CA ASN A 64 -41.86 -15.40 -5.39
C ASN A 64 -41.98 -16.32 -4.17
N ARG A 65 -42.70 -17.45 -4.29
CA ARG A 65 -42.82 -18.46 -3.22
C ARG A 65 -41.49 -19.03 -2.74
N VAL A 66 -40.46 -19.05 -3.60
CA VAL A 66 -39.13 -19.51 -3.21
C VAL A 66 -38.51 -18.54 -2.19
N PHE A 67 -38.75 -17.24 -2.34
CA PHE A 67 -38.27 -16.23 -1.39
C PHE A 67 -39.05 -16.26 -0.07
N GLU A 68 -40.36 -16.48 -0.12
CA GLU A 68 -41.18 -16.69 1.08
C GLU A 68 -40.64 -17.87 1.93
N GLN A 69 -40.38 -19.01 1.30
CA GLN A 69 -39.82 -20.18 1.97
C GLN A 69 -38.38 -19.94 2.49
N ALA A 70 -37.58 -19.14 1.78
CA ALA A 70 -36.27 -18.69 2.29
C ALA A 70 -36.43 -17.82 3.55
N GLY A 71 -37.43 -16.94 3.58
CA GLY A 71 -37.80 -16.13 4.75
C GLY A 71 -38.22 -16.99 5.94
N GLU A 72 -39.11 -17.96 5.73
CA GLU A 72 -39.58 -18.90 6.77
C GLU A 72 -38.43 -19.70 7.42
N LEU A 73 -37.42 -20.08 6.63
CA LEU A 73 -36.21 -20.76 7.11
C LEU A 73 -35.23 -19.83 7.86
N GLY A 74 -35.49 -18.52 7.84
CA GLY A 74 -34.61 -17.51 8.42
C GLY A 74 -33.36 -17.26 7.59
N LEU A 75 -33.35 -17.58 6.29
CA LEU A 75 -32.22 -17.28 5.41
C LEU A 75 -32.07 -15.76 5.20
N MET A 76 -33.20 -15.07 4.98
CA MET A 76 -33.23 -13.62 4.74
C MET A 76 -32.85 -12.77 5.97
N ARG A 77 -32.98 -13.34 7.16
CA ARG A 77 -32.67 -12.65 8.42
C ARG A 77 -31.24 -12.87 8.91
N PHE A 78 -30.46 -13.70 8.22
CA PHE A 78 -29.16 -14.20 8.72
C PHE A 78 -28.17 -13.07 9.04
N SER A 79 -28.02 -12.08 8.16
CA SER A 79 -27.08 -10.96 8.38
C SER A 79 -27.72 -9.67 8.86
N LEU A 80 -29.05 -9.65 8.97
CA LEU A 80 -29.78 -8.47 9.40
C LEU A 80 -29.54 -8.20 10.89
N PRO A 81 -29.60 -6.93 11.32
CA PRO A 81 -29.45 -6.55 12.71
C PRO A 81 -30.57 -7.15 13.59
N ALA A 82 -30.25 -7.40 14.86
CA ALA A 82 -31.18 -8.02 15.81
C ALA A 82 -32.44 -7.15 16.03
N GLU A 83 -32.30 -5.83 15.96
CA GLU A 83 -33.37 -4.85 16.06
C GLU A 83 -34.39 -4.97 14.93
N ALA A 84 -33.98 -5.50 13.77
CA ALA A 84 -34.84 -5.81 12.63
C ALA A 84 -35.34 -7.27 12.63
N GLY A 85 -35.11 -8.01 13.72
CA GLY A 85 -35.46 -9.43 13.83
C GLY A 85 -34.46 -10.38 13.18
N GLY A 86 -33.23 -9.93 12.92
CA GLY A 86 -32.16 -10.72 12.32
C GLY A 86 -31.26 -11.48 13.29
N ASP A 87 -30.42 -12.36 12.75
CA ASP A 87 -29.46 -13.17 13.51
C ASP A 87 -28.16 -12.38 13.84
N GLY A 88 -27.99 -11.15 13.32
CA GLY A 88 -26.88 -10.25 13.64
C GLY A 88 -25.51 -10.70 13.12
N ARG A 89 -25.46 -11.56 12.11
CA ARG A 89 -24.21 -12.11 11.57
C ARG A 89 -23.51 -11.10 10.66
N ASP A 90 -22.19 -11.05 10.73
CA ASP A 90 -21.40 -10.08 9.96
C ASP A 90 -21.34 -10.41 8.45
N LYS A 91 -20.78 -9.48 7.67
CA LYS A 91 -20.66 -9.63 6.22
C LYS A 91 -19.77 -10.78 5.79
N LEU A 92 -18.74 -11.15 6.57
CA LEU A 92 -17.96 -12.36 6.29
C LEU A 92 -18.85 -13.59 6.37
N ALA A 93 -19.61 -13.75 7.45
CA ALA A 93 -20.51 -14.88 7.60
C ALA A 93 -21.57 -14.92 6.50
N TRP A 94 -22.16 -13.77 6.15
CA TRP A 94 -23.13 -13.68 5.05
C TRP A 94 -22.51 -14.06 3.69
N GLY A 95 -21.32 -13.55 3.37
CA GLY A 95 -20.61 -13.88 2.14
C GLY A 95 -20.33 -15.37 1.99
N VAL A 96 -19.96 -16.05 3.08
CA VAL A 96 -19.77 -17.51 3.10
C VAL A 96 -21.09 -18.26 2.86
N VAL A 97 -22.20 -17.79 3.44
CA VAL A 97 -23.54 -18.36 3.17
C VAL A 97 -23.90 -18.18 1.69
N VAL A 98 -23.74 -16.98 1.13
CA VAL A 98 -24.02 -16.70 -0.29
C VAL A 98 -23.18 -17.57 -1.22
N GLU A 99 -21.88 -17.73 -0.94
CA GLU A 99 -21.00 -18.63 -1.70
C GLU A 99 -21.50 -20.08 -1.65
N GLU A 100 -21.82 -20.60 -0.46
CA GLU A 100 -22.25 -21.99 -0.31
C GLU A 100 -23.61 -22.25 -0.97
N ILE A 101 -24.55 -21.31 -0.88
CA ILE A 101 -25.83 -21.37 -1.60
C ILE A 101 -25.59 -21.36 -3.11
N ALA A 102 -24.71 -20.50 -3.61
CA ALA A 102 -24.37 -20.45 -5.02
C ALA A 102 -23.71 -21.75 -5.52
N ARG A 103 -22.86 -22.38 -4.70
CA ARG A 103 -22.24 -23.67 -5.01
C ARG A 103 -23.26 -24.81 -5.10
N LEU A 104 -24.27 -24.80 -4.22
CA LEU A 104 -25.35 -25.80 -4.21
C LEU A 104 -26.42 -25.56 -5.28
N SER A 105 -26.56 -24.32 -5.75
CA SER A 105 -27.59 -23.91 -6.70
C SER A 105 -27.22 -24.29 -8.14
N ARG A 106 -28.18 -24.86 -8.88
CA ARG A 106 -28.13 -25.06 -10.34
C ARG A 106 -28.58 -23.82 -11.11
N ASP A 107 -28.91 -22.75 -10.40
CA ASP A 107 -29.29 -21.46 -10.92
C ASP A 107 -28.31 -20.39 -10.41
N PRO A 108 -27.34 -19.96 -11.25
CA PRO A 108 -26.33 -18.98 -10.85
C PRO A 108 -26.91 -17.64 -10.38
N GLY A 109 -28.13 -17.30 -10.81
CA GLY A 109 -28.80 -16.06 -10.43
C GLY A 109 -29.43 -16.08 -9.04
N PHE A 110 -29.69 -17.28 -8.47
CA PHE A 110 -30.49 -17.41 -7.26
C PHE A 110 -29.83 -16.77 -6.02
N ALA A 111 -28.56 -17.11 -5.76
CA ALA A 111 -27.83 -16.57 -4.63
C ALA A 111 -27.68 -15.04 -4.71
N VAL A 112 -27.56 -14.51 -5.93
CA VAL A 112 -27.48 -13.06 -6.19
C VAL A 112 -28.81 -12.37 -5.85
N LEU A 113 -29.95 -12.99 -6.17
CA LEU A 113 -31.29 -12.46 -5.84
C LEU A 113 -31.59 -12.50 -4.34
N LEU A 114 -31.17 -13.56 -3.64
CA LEU A 114 -31.27 -13.63 -2.18
C LEU A 114 -30.51 -12.47 -1.53
N ASP A 115 -29.28 -12.25 -1.96
CA ASP A 115 -28.45 -11.15 -1.48
C ASP A 115 -29.07 -9.77 -1.77
N ILE A 116 -29.66 -9.55 -2.96
CA ILE A 116 -30.41 -8.32 -3.27
C ILE A 116 -31.53 -8.07 -2.25
N THR A 117 -32.27 -9.13 -1.88
CA THR A 117 -33.40 -8.98 -0.95
C THR A 117 -32.94 -8.52 0.44
N VAL A 118 -31.88 -9.14 0.95
CA VAL A 118 -31.28 -8.78 2.24
C VAL A 118 -30.75 -7.36 2.19
N GLU A 119 -30.06 -6.99 1.12
CA GLU A 119 -29.47 -5.67 0.95
C GLU A 119 -30.51 -4.55 0.83
N ILE A 120 -31.64 -4.80 0.14
CA ILE A 120 -32.76 -3.83 0.10
C ILE A 120 -33.34 -3.60 1.50
N THR A 121 -33.40 -4.65 2.31
CA THR A 121 -33.83 -4.53 3.70
C THR A 121 -32.85 -3.66 4.49
N GLU A 122 -31.55 -3.85 4.31
CA GLU A 122 -30.51 -3.03 4.94
C GLU A 122 -30.57 -1.56 4.49
N LEU A 123 -30.85 -1.28 3.21
CA LEU A 123 -31.01 0.08 2.69
C LEU A 123 -32.21 0.80 3.30
N ILE A 124 -33.34 0.11 3.49
CA ILE A 124 -34.50 0.69 4.17
C ILE A 124 -34.19 0.94 5.64
N LEU A 125 -33.49 0.02 6.31
CA LEU A 125 -33.07 0.21 7.70
C LEU A 125 -32.11 1.40 7.86
N SER A 126 -31.14 1.56 6.94
CA SER A 126 -30.18 2.67 7.01
C SER A 126 -30.78 4.03 6.70
N SER A 127 -31.96 4.09 6.06
CA SER A 127 -32.72 5.34 5.89
C SER A 127 -33.15 5.97 7.22
N GLY A 128 -33.28 5.17 8.28
CA GLY A 128 -33.79 5.62 9.57
C GLY A 128 -35.25 6.10 9.56
N THR A 129 -35.98 5.92 8.46
CA THR A 129 -37.37 6.40 8.30
C THR A 129 -38.35 5.39 8.92
N PRO A 130 -39.03 5.72 10.04
CA PRO A 130 -39.86 4.76 10.77
C PRO A 130 -40.99 4.16 9.92
N GLU A 131 -41.64 4.97 9.09
CA GLU A 131 -42.75 4.56 8.24
C GLU A 131 -42.31 3.56 7.16
N LEU A 132 -41.11 3.72 6.59
CA LEU A 132 -40.56 2.76 5.63
C LEU A 132 -40.22 1.44 6.32
N ILE A 133 -39.62 1.52 7.51
CA ILE A 133 -39.21 0.35 8.29
C ILE A 133 -40.45 -0.45 8.70
N GLU A 134 -41.44 0.19 9.33
CA GLU A 134 -42.67 -0.47 9.79
C GLU A 134 -43.43 -1.13 8.64
N ARG A 135 -43.48 -0.47 7.48
CA ARG A 135 -44.31 -0.92 6.35
C ARG A 135 -43.67 -2.01 5.49
N TYR A 136 -42.34 -1.99 5.31
CA TYR A 136 -41.67 -2.87 4.33
C TYR A 136 -40.77 -3.92 4.95
N VAL A 137 -40.04 -3.61 6.02
CA VAL A 137 -39.03 -4.53 6.57
C VAL A 137 -39.65 -5.87 7.01
N PRO A 138 -40.80 -5.93 7.72
CA PRO A 138 -41.38 -7.21 8.13
C PRO A 138 -41.72 -8.16 6.97
N ASP A 139 -42.18 -7.61 5.84
CA ASP A 139 -42.52 -8.39 4.64
C ASP A 139 -41.27 -8.81 3.86
N LEU A 140 -40.26 -7.94 3.76
CA LEU A 140 -38.99 -8.25 3.12
C LEU A 140 -38.22 -9.34 3.88
N VAL A 141 -38.16 -9.24 5.22
CA VAL A 141 -37.54 -10.24 6.09
C VAL A 141 -38.24 -11.60 5.96
N ALA A 142 -39.56 -11.59 5.85
CA ALA A 142 -40.35 -12.81 5.66
C ALA A 142 -40.35 -13.33 4.21
N GLY A 143 -39.72 -12.62 3.27
CA GLY A 143 -39.71 -12.99 1.86
C GLY A 143 -41.05 -12.85 1.14
N ARG A 144 -42.05 -12.21 1.76
CA ARG A 144 -43.39 -11.94 1.18
C ARG A 144 -43.40 -10.82 0.16
N ARG A 145 -42.38 -9.95 0.20
CA ARG A 145 -42.12 -8.94 -0.82
C ARG A 145 -40.70 -9.10 -1.33
N PHE A 146 -40.52 -8.83 -2.62
CA PHE A 146 -39.21 -8.76 -3.25
C PHE A 146 -38.94 -7.32 -3.69
N GLY A 147 -37.81 -6.77 -3.24
CA GLY A 147 -37.38 -5.43 -3.59
C GLY A 147 -36.12 -5.45 -4.45
N VAL A 148 -35.95 -4.42 -5.28
CA VAL A 148 -34.74 -4.23 -6.09
C VAL A 148 -34.31 -2.77 -6.11
N GLN A 149 -33.06 -2.52 -6.48
CA GLN A 149 -32.50 -1.17 -6.58
C GLN A 149 -32.27 -0.79 -8.04
N GLY A 150 -32.51 0.48 -8.39
CA GLY A 150 -32.30 1.01 -9.73
C GLY A 150 -31.67 2.41 -9.75
N ALA A 151 -30.41 2.49 -10.19
CA ALA A 151 -29.71 3.76 -10.43
C ALA A 151 -29.42 4.00 -11.92
N TYR A 152 -29.07 2.95 -12.67
CA TYR A 152 -28.59 3.06 -14.05
C TYR A 152 -29.71 3.42 -15.05
N GLU A 153 -29.39 4.23 -16.05
CA GLU A 153 -30.35 4.75 -17.04
C GLU A 153 -29.86 4.64 -18.49
N ASN A 154 -28.66 5.14 -18.77
CA ASN A 154 -28.15 5.34 -20.11
C ASN A 154 -26.65 5.00 -20.20
N ARG A 155 -26.00 5.29 -21.34
CA ARG A 155 -24.59 4.92 -21.59
C ARG A 155 -23.61 5.52 -20.59
N ASP A 156 -23.87 6.73 -20.08
CA ASP A 156 -23.04 7.37 -19.05
C ASP A 156 -23.66 7.10 -17.67
N PRO A 157 -22.99 6.32 -16.79
CA PRO A 157 -23.52 6.01 -15.46
C PRO A 157 -23.66 7.22 -14.53
N TYR A 158 -23.15 8.40 -14.91
CA TYR A 158 -23.24 9.63 -14.12
C TYR A 158 -24.18 10.69 -14.72
N ASP A 159 -24.72 10.47 -15.93
CA ASP A 159 -25.68 11.38 -16.58
C ASP A 159 -27.11 10.96 -16.26
N TYR A 160 -27.62 11.37 -15.09
CA TYR A 160 -28.97 11.04 -14.64
C TYR A 160 -30.01 11.95 -15.31
N THR A 161 -30.96 11.33 -16.00
CA THR A 161 -32.06 11.95 -16.74
C THR A 161 -33.42 11.75 -16.08
N SER A 162 -33.59 10.75 -15.21
CA SER A 162 -34.84 10.60 -14.43
C SER A 162 -34.92 11.69 -13.37
N THR A 163 -36.08 12.31 -13.25
CA THR A 163 -36.30 13.47 -12.40
C THR A 163 -37.32 13.24 -11.29
N ALA A 164 -37.14 13.99 -10.21
CA ALA A 164 -38.07 14.12 -9.11
C ALA A 164 -38.36 15.60 -8.89
N ARG A 165 -39.64 15.98 -8.78
CA ARG A 165 -40.05 17.35 -8.47
C ARG A 165 -41.05 17.36 -7.32
N LEU A 166 -40.83 18.23 -6.34
CA LEU A 166 -41.75 18.43 -5.24
C LEU A 166 -42.88 19.40 -5.64
N GLU A 167 -44.13 18.93 -5.55
CA GLU A 167 -45.35 19.70 -5.71
C GLU A 167 -46.13 19.72 -4.40
N GLY A 168 -45.98 20.79 -3.60
CA GLY A 168 -46.58 20.85 -2.27
C GLY A 168 -45.93 19.83 -1.33
N ASP A 169 -46.68 18.80 -0.93
CA ASP A 169 -46.22 17.69 -0.07
C ASP A 169 -45.98 16.38 -0.85
N THR A 170 -46.16 16.42 -2.17
CA THR A 170 -46.14 15.25 -3.07
C THR A 170 -44.99 15.34 -4.06
N TRP A 171 -44.22 14.27 -4.19
CA TRP A 171 -43.19 14.13 -5.22
C TRP A 171 -43.79 13.60 -6.51
N VAL A 172 -43.38 14.17 -7.64
CA VAL A 172 -43.71 13.70 -8.99
C VAL A 172 -42.44 13.17 -9.64
N LEU A 173 -42.44 11.87 -10.00
CA LEU A 173 -41.29 11.19 -10.57
C LEU A 173 -41.50 10.86 -12.05
N ASN A 174 -40.47 11.09 -12.87
CA ASN A 174 -40.47 10.79 -14.30
C ASN A 174 -39.12 10.19 -14.74
N GLY A 175 -39.14 9.27 -15.69
CA GLY A 175 -37.91 8.72 -16.29
C GLY A 175 -37.92 7.20 -16.47
N ALA A 176 -36.73 6.61 -16.53
CA ALA A 176 -36.56 5.18 -16.79
C ALA A 176 -35.27 4.64 -16.15
N LYS A 177 -35.39 3.52 -15.43
CA LYS A 177 -34.27 2.80 -14.82
C LYS A 177 -34.09 1.45 -15.48
N ARG A 178 -32.86 1.05 -15.79
CA ARG A 178 -32.56 -0.13 -16.64
C ARG A 178 -31.62 -1.12 -15.98
N PHE A 179 -31.70 -2.37 -16.40
CA PHE A 179 -30.87 -3.49 -15.93
C PHE A 179 -31.05 -3.80 -14.43
N LEU A 180 -32.27 -3.68 -13.92
CA LEU A 180 -32.60 -4.04 -12.55
C LEU A 180 -32.81 -5.56 -12.48
N ALA A 181 -31.90 -6.26 -11.80
CA ALA A 181 -32.02 -7.70 -11.55
C ALA A 181 -33.23 -7.94 -10.63
N GLY A 182 -34.21 -8.72 -11.10
CA GLY A 182 -35.44 -9.04 -10.39
C GLY A 182 -36.63 -8.14 -10.68
N ALA A 183 -36.47 -7.07 -11.47
CA ALA A 183 -37.56 -6.13 -11.75
C ALA A 183 -38.79 -6.74 -12.43
N ALA A 184 -38.65 -7.88 -13.11
CA ALA A 184 -39.79 -8.57 -13.71
C ALA A 184 -40.82 -9.10 -12.69
N PHE A 185 -40.42 -9.29 -11.43
CA PHE A 185 -41.26 -9.86 -10.37
C PHE A 185 -41.17 -9.11 -9.03
N ALA A 186 -40.42 -8.00 -8.98
CA ALA A 186 -40.32 -7.15 -7.80
C ALA A 186 -41.65 -6.47 -7.46
N ASP A 187 -41.92 -6.35 -6.17
CA ASP A 187 -43.08 -5.66 -5.60
C ASP A 187 -42.75 -4.18 -5.34
N LEU A 188 -41.49 -3.87 -5.07
CA LEU A 188 -41.00 -2.52 -4.80
C LEU A 188 -39.60 -2.26 -5.36
N PHE A 189 -39.30 -0.99 -5.57
CA PHE A 189 -38.07 -0.49 -6.17
C PHE A 189 -37.50 0.64 -5.32
N ILE A 190 -36.21 0.58 -5.00
CA ILE A 190 -35.45 1.75 -4.51
C ILE A 190 -34.84 2.43 -5.73
N LEU A 191 -35.41 3.55 -6.15
CA LEU A 191 -35.01 4.26 -7.37
C LEU A 191 -34.30 5.57 -7.01
N PHE A 192 -33.17 5.83 -7.68
CA PHE A 192 -32.38 7.04 -7.51
C PHE A 192 -32.75 8.06 -8.58
N LEU A 193 -33.17 9.28 -8.25
CA LEU A 193 -33.60 10.28 -9.24
C LEU A 193 -32.97 11.63 -8.95
N ARG A 194 -32.73 12.42 -9.99
CA ARG A 194 -32.22 13.78 -9.84
C ARG A 194 -33.36 14.71 -9.42
N ASP A 195 -33.16 15.49 -8.36
CA ASP A 195 -34.07 16.58 -7.99
C ASP A 195 -34.03 17.69 -9.05
N GLU A 196 -35.19 18.12 -9.56
CA GLU A 196 -35.26 19.23 -10.51
C GLU A 196 -34.89 20.57 -9.86
N ALA A 197 -35.07 20.71 -8.54
CA ALA A 197 -34.78 21.96 -7.84
C ALA A 197 -33.29 22.12 -7.50
N SER A 198 -32.68 21.12 -6.85
CA SER A 198 -31.28 21.21 -6.42
C SER A 198 -30.27 20.57 -7.37
N ASN A 199 -30.70 19.73 -8.32
CA ASN A 199 -29.86 18.79 -9.08
C ASN A 199 -29.16 17.71 -8.23
N ASP A 200 -29.48 17.59 -6.94
CA ASP A 200 -28.96 16.49 -6.12
C ASP A 200 -29.60 15.16 -6.48
N MET A 201 -28.96 14.07 -6.07
CA MET A 201 -29.54 12.73 -6.17
C MET A 201 -30.43 12.45 -4.96
N LEU A 202 -31.66 12.05 -5.23
CA LEU A 202 -32.65 11.56 -4.27
C LEU A 202 -32.82 10.05 -4.41
N ALA A 203 -33.35 9.39 -3.39
CA ALA A 203 -33.77 7.99 -3.47
C ALA A 203 -35.19 7.79 -2.93
N PHE A 204 -36.01 6.97 -3.59
CA PHE A 204 -37.40 6.72 -3.23
C PHE A 204 -37.74 5.25 -3.21
N VAL A 205 -38.62 4.83 -2.30
CA VAL A 205 -39.33 3.54 -2.39
C VAL A 205 -40.54 3.70 -3.29
N VAL A 206 -40.55 3.02 -4.43
CA VAL A 206 -41.63 3.01 -5.42
C VAL A 206 -42.25 1.62 -5.46
N GLU A 207 -43.56 1.49 -5.33
CA GLU A 207 -44.26 0.21 -5.50
C GLU A 207 -44.60 -0.05 -6.96
N LYS A 208 -44.63 -1.33 -7.34
CA LYS A 208 -45.02 -1.75 -8.70
C LYS A 208 -46.42 -1.27 -9.09
N ASP A 209 -47.33 -1.21 -8.13
CA ASP A 209 -48.73 -0.85 -8.36
C ASP A 209 -49.00 0.66 -8.17
N ASP A 210 -47.98 1.47 -7.89
CA ASP A 210 -48.14 2.93 -7.87
C ASP A 210 -48.53 3.43 -9.28
N PRO A 211 -49.56 4.30 -9.42
CA PRO A 211 -49.98 4.80 -10.72
C PRO A 211 -48.83 5.47 -11.49
N GLY A 212 -48.66 5.08 -12.75
CA GLY A 212 -47.58 5.60 -13.62
C GLY A 212 -46.29 4.78 -13.60
N VAL A 213 -46.20 3.74 -12.76
CA VAL A 213 -45.07 2.80 -12.73
C VAL A 213 -45.32 1.67 -13.73
N THR A 214 -44.32 1.32 -14.54
CA THR A 214 -44.42 0.20 -15.49
C THR A 214 -43.11 -0.57 -15.56
N PRO A 215 -43.01 -1.74 -14.88
CA PRO A 215 -41.91 -2.66 -15.09
C PRO A 215 -42.00 -3.35 -16.44
N VAL A 216 -40.89 -3.38 -17.17
CA VAL A 216 -40.77 -4.02 -18.49
C VAL A 216 -39.63 -5.03 -18.45
N PRO A 217 -39.90 -6.33 -18.63
CA PRO A 217 -38.85 -7.35 -18.73
C PRO A 217 -37.91 -7.10 -19.90
N LEU A 218 -36.63 -7.42 -19.71
CA LEU A 218 -35.60 -7.33 -20.74
C LEU A 218 -35.18 -8.74 -21.18
N ASP A 219 -34.99 -8.93 -22.48
CA ASP A 219 -34.49 -10.19 -23.03
C ASP A 219 -32.96 -10.25 -22.94
N THR A 220 -32.42 -11.32 -22.36
CA THR A 220 -30.99 -11.48 -22.05
C THR A 220 -30.41 -12.73 -22.68
N MET A 221 -29.07 -12.76 -22.81
CA MET A 221 -28.33 -13.93 -23.28
C MET A 221 -28.37 -15.10 -22.27
N GLY A 222 -28.33 -14.79 -20.98
CA GLY A 222 -28.36 -15.75 -19.87
C GLY A 222 -29.01 -15.11 -18.64
N LEU A 223 -28.95 -15.79 -17.50
CA LEU A 223 -29.58 -15.38 -16.25
C LEU A 223 -31.10 -15.18 -16.42
N HIS A 224 -31.77 -15.99 -17.25
CA HIS A 224 -33.18 -15.76 -17.57
C HIS A 224 -34.11 -15.83 -16.34
N THR A 225 -33.71 -16.59 -15.33
CA THR A 225 -34.40 -16.73 -14.04
C THR A 225 -34.24 -15.51 -13.14
N MET A 226 -33.27 -14.63 -13.39
CA MET A 226 -33.07 -13.38 -12.62
C MET A 226 -34.10 -12.31 -12.93
N GLY A 227 -34.92 -12.46 -13.99
CA GLY A 227 -35.98 -11.51 -14.30
C GLY A 227 -35.48 -10.07 -14.48
N LEU A 228 -34.40 -9.89 -15.24
CA LEU A 228 -33.82 -8.58 -15.53
C LEU A 228 -34.87 -7.69 -16.21
N GLY A 229 -34.99 -6.45 -15.77
CA GLY A 229 -35.99 -5.54 -16.30
C GLY A 229 -35.54 -4.08 -16.32
N GLN A 230 -36.43 -3.25 -16.83
CA GLN A 230 -36.41 -1.80 -16.67
C GLN A 230 -37.71 -1.35 -16.01
N VAL A 231 -37.69 -0.18 -15.37
CA VAL A 231 -38.87 0.43 -14.76
C VAL A 231 -39.06 1.80 -15.40
N LEU A 232 -40.24 2.01 -15.98
CA LEU A 232 -40.65 3.29 -16.56
C LEU A 232 -41.52 4.03 -15.55
N LEU A 233 -41.29 5.34 -15.43
CA LEU A 233 -42.00 6.25 -14.54
C LEU A 233 -42.64 7.36 -15.38
N HIS A 234 -43.95 7.50 -15.28
CA HIS A 234 -44.69 8.57 -15.93
C HIS A 234 -45.65 9.24 -14.93
N ASP A 235 -45.29 10.46 -14.51
CA ASP A 235 -46.02 11.26 -13.54
C ASP A 235 -46.41 10.49 -12.26
N VAL A 236 -45.47 9.71 -11.72
CA VAL A 236 -45.69 8.91 -10.51
C VAL A 236 -45.73 9.84 -9.31
N ARG A 237 -46.87 9.88 -8.62
CA ARG A 237 -47.11 10.78 -7.48
C ARG A 237 -46.92 10.04 -6.16
N LEU A 238 -45.91 10.42 -5.38
CA LEU A 238 -45.57 9.79 -4.10
C LEU A 238 -45.64 10.78 -2.93
N PRO A 239 -46.14 10.37 -1.76
CA PRO A 239 -46.06 11.20 -0.56
C PRO A 239 -44.63 11.31 -0.05
N SER A 240 -44.32 12.38 0.69
CA SER A 240 -42.98 12.68 1.18
C SER A 240 -42.31 11.57 2.02
N TRP A 241 -43.08 10.73 2.72
CA TRP A 241 -42.52 9.61 3.53
C TRP A 241 -41.92 8.48 2.68
N ARG A 242 -42.14 8.46 1.36
CA ARG A 242 -41.51 7.49 0.44
C ARG A 242 -40.05 7.82 0.13
N LEU A 243 -39.57 8.99 0.54
CA LEU A 243 -38.19 9.43 0.36
C LEU A 243 -37.27 8.66 1.32
N VAL A 244 -36.24 8.02 0.76
CA VAL A 244 -35.21 7.28 1.49
C VAL A 244 -34.05 8.20 1.88
N TRP A 245 -33.54 8.98 0.92
CA TRP A 245 -32.46 9.95 1.11
C TRP A 245 -32.71 11.22 0.30
N ARG A 246 -32.43 12.39 0.90
CA ARG A 246 -32.71 13.72 0.32
C ARG A 246 -31.46 14.44 -0.21
N ALA A 247 -30.40 14.44 0.57
CA ALA A 247 -29.06 14.78 0.13
C ALA A 247 -28.20 13.59 0.57
N ASP A 248 -27.10 13.28 -0.13
CA ASP A 248 -26.23 12.12 0.08
C ASP A 248 -26.66 10.79 -0.55
N ALA A 249 -27.76 10.72 -1.31
CA ALA A 249 -28.15 9.45 -1.96
C ALA A 249 -27.04 8.90 -2.88
N LEU A 250 -26.24 9.76 -3.52
CA LEU A 250 -25.08 9.31 -4.31
C LEU A 250 -23.97 8.71 -3.45
N SER A 251 -23.71 9.28 -2.26
CA SER A 251 -22.74 8.75 -1.30
C SER A 251 -23.19 7.39 -0.77
N GLU A 252 -24.47 7.26 -0.42
CA GLU A 252 -25.10 6.00 0.01
C GLU A 252 -25.07 4.95 -1.11
N LEU A 253 -25.34 5.34 -2.36
CA LEU A 253 -25.20 4.46 -3.51
C LEU A 253 -23.77 3.93 -3.68
N ASN A 254 -22.76 4.76 -3.42
CA ASN A 254 -21.36 4.33 -3.47
C ASN A 254 -21.00 3.37 -2.32
N THR A 255 -21.49 3.64 -1.10
CA THR A 255 -21.33 2.75 0.05
C THR A 255 -22.01 1.39 -0.18
N TYR A 256 -23.19 1.38 -0.79
CA TYR A 256 -23.87 0.19 -1.30
C TYR A 256 -23.00 -0.54 -2.34
N ALA A 257 -22.58 0.14 -3.40
CA ALA A 257 -21.83 -0.46 -4.51
C ALA A 257 -20.53 -1.14 -4.03
N ARG A 258 -19.91 -0.59 -2.97
CA ARG A 258 -18.71 -1.15 -2.33
C ARG A 258 -18.95 -2.56 -1.79
N ILE A 259 -20.00 -2.77 -1.00
CA ILE A 259 -20.34 -4.08 -0.41
C ILE A 259 -20.89 -5.01 -1.48
N ARG A 260 -21.75 -4.48 -2.36
CA ARG A 260 -22.36 -5.22 -3.48
C ARG A 260 -21.34 -5.88 -4.40
N ARG A 261 -20.20 -5.24 -4.68
CA ARG A 261 -19.09 -5.85 -5.45
C ARG A 261 -18.58 -7.13 -4.80
N THR A 262 -18.36 -7.11 -3.49
CA THR A 262 -17.89 -8.28 -2.73
C THR A 262 -18.94 -9.38 -2.69
N MET A 263 -20.21 -9.03 -2.43
CA MET A 263 -21.29 -10.03 -2.37
C MET A 263 -21.55 -10.67 -3.74
N SER A 264 -21.53 -9.88 -4.82
CA SER A 264 -21.58 -10.42 -6.19
C SER A 264 -20.42 -11.37 -6.47
N ALA A 265 -19.22 -11.08 -5.97
CA ALA A 265 -18.08 -11.97 -6.10
C ALA A 265 -18.28 -13.30 -5.34
N CYS A 266 -18.93 -13.28 -4.17
CA CYS A 266 -19.27 -14.50 -3.42
C CYS A 266 -20.19 -15.43 -4.23
N GLY A 267 -21.23 -14.89 -4.86
CA GLY A 267 -22.13 -15.67 -5.72
C GLY A 267 -21.41 -16.30 -6.92
N VAL A 268 -20.56 -15.52 -7.61
CA VAL A 268 -19.77 -16.04 -8.73
C VAL A 268 -18.74 -17.08 -8.26
N LEU A 269 -18.14 -16.89 -7.09
CA LEU A 269 -17.18 -17.82 -6.51
C LEU A 269 -17.82 -19.19 -6.22
N GLY A 270 -19.03 -19.23 -5.66
CA GLY A 270 -19.74 -20.48 -5.44
C GLY A 270 -20.09 -21.20 -6.75
N ALA A 271 -20.56 -20.46 -7.76
CA ALA A 271 -20.82 -21.02 -9.09
C ALA A 271 -19.54 -21.55 -9.77
N LEU A 272 -18.41 -20.86 -9.55
CA LEU A 272 -17.09 -21.26 -10.03
C LEU A 272 -16.65 -22.59 -9.40
N ASP A 273 -16.83 -22.74 -8.10
CA ASP A 273 -16.52 -23.96 -7.36
C ASP A 273 -17.34 -25.14 -7.90
N ALA A 274 -18.67 -24.93 -8.03
CA ALA A 274 -19.58 -25.94 -8.54
C ALA A 274 -19.26 -26.37 -9.98
N VAL A 275 -18.91 -25.46 -10.89
CA VAL A 275 -18.62 -25.85 -12.28
C VAL A 275 -17.33 -26.66 -12.39
N VAL A 276 -16.34 -26.38 -11.54
CA VAL A 276 -15.08 -27.15 -11.49
C VAL A 276 -15.36 -28.56 -10.97
N GLU A 277 -16.08 -28.69 -9.86
CA GLU A 277 -16.49 -29.98 -9.29
C GLU A 277 -17.25 -30.82 -10.33
N ASN A 278 -18.31 -30.24 -10.92
CA ASN A 278 -19.14 -30.91 -11.91
C ASN A 278 -18.33 -31.32 -13.16
N CYS A 279 -17.40 -30.48 -13.62
CA CYS A 279 -16.56 -30.78 -14.77
C CYS A 279 -15.66 -31.99 -14.51
N VAL A 280 -15.04 -32.08 -13.33
CA VAL A 280 -14.19 -33.22 -12.98
C VAL A 280 -15.02 -34.50 -12.83
N GLU A 281 -16.17 -34.41 -12.16
CA GLU A 281 -17.07 -35.55 -11.97
C GLU A 281 -17.56 -36.10 -13.32
N SER A 282 -17.96 -35.24 -14.25
CA SER A 282 -18.46 -35.64 -15.57
C SER A 282 -17.38 -36.26 -16.47
N LEU A 283 -16.10 -35.98 -16.20
CA LEU A 283 -14.96 -36.59 -16.90
C LEU A 283 -14.53 -37.92 -16.28
N ALA A 284 -14.85 -38.18 -15.01
CA ALA A 284 -14.35 -39.34 -14.26
C ALA A 284 -14.75 -40.68 -14.89
N ALA A 285 -15.95 -40.77 -15.48
CA ALA A 285 -16.42 -41.98 -16.16
C ALA A 285 -15.92 -42.11 -17.61
N ARG A 286 -15.33 -41.06 -18.20
CA ARG A 286 -14.95 -41.04 -19.62
C ARG A 286 -13.63 -41.77 -19.85
N ARG A 287 -13.59 -42.59 -20.90
CA ARG A 287 -12.38 -43.29 -21.37
C ARG A 287 -12.08 -42.95 -22.83
N ARG A 288 -10.81 -42.71 -23.14
CA ARG A 288 -10.29 -42.58 -24.51
C ARG A 288 -9.04 -43.43 -24.64
N GLY A 289 -8.89 -44.16 -25.75
CA GLY A 289 -7.74 -45.05 -25.95
C GLY A 289 -7.55 -46.08 -24.83
N GLY A 290 -8.63 -46.54 -24.20
CA GLY A 290 -8.60 -47.51 -23.09
C GLY A 290 -8.31 -46.92 -21.70
N ARG A 291 -7.87 -45.67 -21.58
CA ARG A 291 -7.51 -45.02 -20.30
C ARG A 291 -8.53 -43.96 -19.87
N PRO A 292 -8.70 -43.71 -18.56
CA PRO A 292 -9.47 -42.58 -18.05
C PRO A 292 -9.00 -41.24 -18.64
N VAL A 293 -9.95 -40.35 -18.97
CA VAL A 293 -9.63 -39.02 -19.51
C VAL A 293 -8.90 -38.14 -18.49
N LEU A 294 -9.17 -38.33 -17.20
CA LEU A 294 -8.53 -37.58 -16.13
C LEU A 294 -7.02 -37.86 -16.00
N ASP A 295 -6.50 -38.97 -16.53
CA ASP A 295 -5.08 -39.31 -16.43
C ASP A 295 -4.22 -38.60 -17.50
N TYR A 296 -4.83 -37.91 -18.46
CA TYR A 296 -4.08 -37.21 -19.51
C TYR A 296 -3.50 -35.90 -18.98
N THR A 297 -2.19 -35.68 -19.18
CA THR A 297 -1.47 -34.53 -18.62
C THR A 297 -2.03 -33.17 -19.05
N ASN A 298 -2.60 -33.06 -20.26
CA ASN A 298 -3.25 -31.83 -20.70
C ASN A 298 -4.60 -31.57 -19.98
N VAL A 299 -5.30 -32.62 -19.55
CA VAL A 299 -6.50 -32.54 -18.71
C VAL A 299 -6.10 -32.14 -17.31
N GLU A 300 -5.12 -32.81 -16.71
CA GLU A 300 -4.56 -32.47 -15.39
C GLU A 300 -4.08 -31.02 -15.34
N ARG A 301 -3.34 -30.56 -16.36
CA ARG A 301 -2.90 -29.15 -16.49
C ARG A 301 -4.08 -28.18 -16.46
N SER A 302 -5.16 -28.50 -17.17
CA SER A 302 -6.35 -27.64 -17.25
C SER A 302 -7.12 -27.64 -15.92
N VAL A 303 -7.23 -28.79 -15.25
CA VAL A 303 -7.80 -28.89 -13.89
C VAL A 303 -6.95 -28.13 -12.87
N GLY A 304 -5.61 -28.21 -12.97
CA GLY A 304 -4.69 -27.43 -12.13
C GLY A 304 -4.85 -25.92 -12.33
N GLU A 305 -5.02 -25.46 -13.58
CA GLU A 305 -5.31 -24.05 -13.88
C GLU A 305 -6.66 -23.62 -13.27
N MET A 306 -7.71 -24.44 -13.41
CA MET A 306 -9.01 -24.17 -12.78
C MET A 306 -8.91 -24.07 -11.26
N HIS A 307 -8.18 -24.98 -10.62
CA HIS A 307 -7.95 -24.97 -9.17
C HIS A 307 -7.21 -23.70 -8.73
N MET A 308 -6.12 -23.32 -9.40
CA MET A 308 -5.37 -22.10 -9.10
C MET A 308 -6.25 -20.85 -9.19
N LEU A 309 -7.07 -20.75 -10.25
CA LEU A 309 -7.97 -19.61 -10.47
C LEU A 309 -9.05 -19.51 -9.37
N LEU A 310 -9.61 -20.66 -8.97
CA LEU A 310 -10.57 -20.75 -7.87
C LEU A 310 -9.95 -20.33 -6.54
N GLN A 311 -8.78 -20.85 -6.16
CA GLN A 311 -8.14 -20.48 -4.89
C GLN A 311 -7.73 -19.00 -4.86
N SER A 312 -7.23 -18.48 -5.98
CA SER A 312 -6.87 -17.06 -6.11
C SER A 312 -8.09 -16.13 -5.98
N ALA A 313 -9.23 -16.52 -6.57
CA ALA A 313 -10.49 -15.79 -6.40
C ALA A 313 -10.98 -15.85 -4.95
N ARG A 314 -11.02 -17.06 -4.35
CA ARG A 314 -11.44 -17.28 -2.97
C ARG A 314 -10.63 -16.45 -1.97
N ALA A 315 -9.30 -16.47 -2.08
CA ALA A 315 -8.43 -15.67 -1.22
C ALA A 315 -8.71 -14.16 -1.34
N SER A 316 -9.00 -13.68 -2.55
CA SER A 316 -9.33 -12.26 -2.78
C SER A 316 -10.68 -11.89 -2.15
N VAL A 317 -11.71 -12.73 -2.33
CA VAL A 317 -13.04 -12.53 -1.75
C VAL A 317 -13.00 -12.55 -0.22
N TYR A 318 -12.36 -13.53 0.40
CA TYR A 318 -12.31 -13.62 1.86
C TYR A 318 -11.48 -12.50 2.48
N ARG A 319 -10.41 -12.06 1.83
CA ARG A 319 -9.66 -10.88 2.27
C ARG A 319 -10.51 -9.61 2.21
N ALA A 320 -11.36 -9.46 1.19
CA ALA A 320 -12.28 -8.33 1.09
C ALA A 320 -13.36 -8.40 2.19
N LEU A 321 -13.95 -9.56 2.42
CA LEU A 321 -14.95 -9.80 3.45
C LEU A 321 -14.41 -9.58 4.87
N ASP A 322 -13.29 -10.20 5.23
CA ASP A 322 -12.67 -9.99 6.54
C ASP A 322 -12.28 -8.52 6.74
N GLY A 323 -11.87 -7.88 5.65
CA GLY A 323 -11.63 -6.46 5.59
C GLY A 323 -12.79 -5.56 6.02
N THR A 324 -14.04 -6.00 5.86
CA THR A 324 -15.22 -5.22 6.29
C THR A 324 -15.25 -4.96 7.81
N ARG A 325 -14.47 -5.72 8.59
CA ARG A 325 -14.32 -5.56 10.05
C ARG A 325 -13.28 -4.50 10.45
N SER A 326 -12.51 -3.98 9.50
CA SER A 326 -11.42 -3.04 9.77
C SER A 326 -11.93 -1.61 9.95
N ALA A 327 -11.54 -0.95 11.05
CA ALA A 327 -11.78 0.48 11.25
C ALA A 327 -10.95 1.34 10.26
N GLY A 328 -11.44 2.55 9.97
CA GLY A 328 -10.69 3.54 9.17
C GLY A 328 -10.65 3.27 7.66
N ARG A 329 -11.52 2.39 7.14
CA ARG A 329 -11.67 2.21 5.69
C ARG A 329 -12.44 3.37 5.07
N ASP A 330 -12.08 3.66 3.82
CA ASP A 330 -12.84 4.59 2.99
C ASP A 330 -14.30 4.10 2.86
N PRO A 331 -15.29 4.93 3.26
CA PRO A 331 -16.69 4.52 3.27
C PRO A 331 -17.30 4.38 1.87
N HIS A 332 -16.68 4.96 0.84
CA HIS A 332 -17.23 5.04 -0.52
C HIS A 332 -16.48 4.14 -1.52
N PHE A 333 -15.25 3.73 -1.21
CA PHE A 333 -14.50 2.82 -2.07
C PHE A 333 -13.69 1.80 -1.28
N ASP A 334 -13.71 0.55 -1.74
CA ASP A 334 -12.89 -0.52 -1.18
C ASP A 334 -12.04 -1.15 -2.28
N GLU A 335 -10.73 -1.01 -2.14
CA GLU A 335 -9.73 -1.60 -3.02
C GLU A 335 -9.86 -3.12 -3.07
N LEU A 336 -10.06 -3.77 -1.92
CA LEU A 336 -10.16 -5.22 -1.83
C LEU A 336 -11.46 -5.73 -2.45
N ALA A 337 -12.58 -5.04 -2.24
CA ALA A 337 -13.84 -5.37 -2.89
C ALA A 337 -13.72 -5.28 -4.42
N THR A 338 -13.04 -4.24 -4.91
CA THR A 338 -12.81 -3.99 -6.34
C THR A 338 -11.90 -5.08 -6.94
N VAL A 339 -10.80 -5.43 -6.26
CA VAL A 339 -9.91 -6.54 -6.66
C VAL A 339 -10.65 -7.87 -6.62
N ALA A 340 -11.43 -8.16 -5.58
CA ALA A 340 -12.16 -9.42 -5.44
C ALA A 340 -13.19 -9.61 -6.56
N LYS A 341 -14.00 -8.59 -6.84
CA LYS A 341 -14.96 -8.59 -7.95
C LYS A 341 -14.26 -8.81 -9.28
N HIS A 342 -13.20 -8.05 -9.56
CA HIS A 342 -12.46 -8.18 -10.81
C HIS A 342 -11.86 -9.57 -10.98
N ARG A 343 -11.09 -10.01 -9.98
CA ARG A 343 -10.38 -11.30 -10.01
C ARG A 343 -11.34 -12.47 -10.17
N THR A 344 -12.45 -12.47 -9.45
CA THR A 344 -13.41 -13.58 -9.49
C THR A 344 -14.12 -13.68 -10.84
N ALA A 345 -14.47 -12.54 -11.45
CA ALA A 345 -15.08 -12.50 -12.77
C ALA A 345 -14.13 -13.02 -13.87
N GLU A 346 -12.88 -12.55 -13.89
CA GLU A 346 -11.86 -13.01 -14.84
C GLU A 346 -11.55 -14.51 -14.66
N SER A 347 -11.45 -14.98 -13.42
CA SER A 347 -11.31 -16.41 -13.12
C SER A 347 -12.48 -17.21 -13.65
N ALA A 348 -13.72 -16.74 -13.47
CA ALA A 348 -14.91 -17.47 -13.93
C ALA A 348 -15.00 -17.57 -15.45
N LEU A 349 -14.67 -16.49 -16.18
CA LEU A 349 -14.58 -16.51 -17.64
C LEU A 349 -13.53 -17.52 -18.12
N ARG A 350 -12.34 -17.51 -17.51
CA ARG A 350 -11.25 -18.40 -17.90
C ARG A 350 -11.56 -19.87 -17.58
N VAL A 351 -12.08 -20.16 -16.39
CA VAL A 351 -12.50 -21.52 -16.02
C VAL A 351 -13.59 -22.01 -16.96
N GLY A 352 -14.57 -21.16 -17.26
CA GLY A 352 -15.62 -21.51 -18.20
C GLY A 352 -15.07 -21.88 -19.59
N GLN A 353 -14.10 -21.14 -20.12
CA GLN A 353 -13.41 -21.52 -21.37
C GLN A 353 -12.70 -22.89 -21.28
N LEU A 354 -12.05 -23.18 -20.16
CA LEU A 354 -11.38 -24.47 -19.93
C LEU A 354 -12.41 -25.61 -19.86
N VAL A 355 -13.52 -25.41 -19.16
CA VAL A 355 -14.64 -26.37 -19.11
C VAL A 355 -15.19 -26.62 -20.50
N MET A 356 -15.40 -25.58 -21.31
CA MET A 356 -15.84 -25.72 -22.69
C MET A 356 -14.89 -26.60 -23.51
N GLY A 357 -13.57 -26.39 -23.36
CA GLY A 357 -12.55 -27.20 -24.03
C GLY A 357 -12.51 -28.66 -23.56
N LEU A 358 -12.71 -28.91 -22.26
CA LEU A 358 -12.66 -30.26 -21.67
C LEU A 358 -13.91 -31.09 -22.00
N GLN A 359 -15.08 -30.47 -22.03
CA GLN A 359 -16.36 -31.14 -22.28
C GLN A 359 -16.64 -31.36 -23.78
N GLY A 360 -15.94 -30.63 -24.66
CA GLY A 360 -16.01 -30.80 -26.10
C GLY A 360 -17.40 -30.45 -26.65
N GLY A 361 -17.93 -31.27 -27.55
CA GLY A 361 -19.23 -31.01 -28.20
C GLY A 361 -20.40 -30.88 -27.22
N GLU A 362 -20.38 -31.62 -26.10
CA GLU A 362 -21.40 -31.52 -25.05
C GLU A 362 -21.43 -30.13 -24.42
N ALA A 363 -20.27 -29.46 -24.36
CA ALA A 363 -20.18 -28.11 -23.80
C ALA A 363 -21.01 -27.08 -24.58
N TYR A 364 -21.25 -27.34 -25.87
CA TYR A 364 -22.00 -26.46 -26.75
C TYR A 364 -23.51 -26.76 -26.78
N MET A 365 -23.96 -27.90 -26.22
CA MET A 365 -25.38 -28.28 -26.28
C MET A 365 -26.13 -27.75 -25.06
N ALA A 366 -27.29 -27.13 -25.28
CA ALA A 366 -28.17 -26.61 -24.22
C ALA A 366 -28.73 -27.67 -23.26
N THR A 367 -28.62 -28.96 -23.62
CA THR A 367 -29.00 -30.08 -22.75
C THR A 367 -28.03 -30.30 -21.59
N PHE A 368 -26.80 -29.78 -21.68
CA PHE A 368 -25.79 -29.86 -20.62
C PHE A 368 -25.60 -28.50 -19.93
N PRO A 369 -25.16 -28.49 -18.66
CA PRO A 369 -25.10 -27.25 -17.88
C PRO A 369 -23.96 -26.29 -18.28
N TRP A 370 -23.03 -26.73 -19.14
CA TRP A 370 -21.78 -26.02 -19.44
C TRP A 370 -22.01 -24.70 -20.18
N GLU A 371 -22.83 -24.73 -21.24
CA GLU A 371 -23.13 -23.54 -22.04
C GLU A 371 -23.90 -22.50 -21.21
N ARG A 372 -24.80 -22.98 -20.34
CA ARG A 372 -25.56 -22.11 -19.43
C ARG A 372 -24.64 -21.38 -18.48
N PHE A 373 -23.68 -22.07 -17.85
CA PHE A 373 -22.71 -21.41 -16.98
C PHE A 373 -21.99 -20.27 -17.71
N MET A 374 -21.54 -20.50 -18.95
CA MET A 374 -20.87 -19.47 -19.74
C MET A 374 -21.77 -18.27 -20.03
N ARG A 375 -23.00 -18.50 -20.50
CA ARG A 375 -23.96 -17.42 -20.77
C ARG A 375 -24.30 -16.63 -19.51
N ASP A 376 -24.47 -17.33 -18.38
CA ASP A 376 -24.90 -16.74 -17.12
C ASP A 376 -23.77 -15.89 -16.49
N VAL A 377 -22.53 -16.41 -16.45
CA VAL A 377 -21.37 -15.68 -15.91
C VAL A 377 -21.05 -14.41 -16.70
N LEU A 378 -21.22 -14.41 -18.03
CA LEU A 378 -21.03 -13.22 -18.85
C LEU A 378 -21.92 -12.05 -18.42
N GLY A 379 -23.16 -12.32 -17.98
CA GLY A 379 -24.04 -11.31 -17.42
C GLY A 379 -23.51 -10.73 -16.10
N LEU A 380 -23.02 -11.60 -15.21
CA LEU A 380 -22.51 -11.22 -13.89
C LEU A 380 -21.19 -10.42 -13.96
N VAL A 381 -20.37 -10.62 -14.99
CA VAL A 381 -19.11 -9.88 -15.20
C VAL A 381 -19.33 -8.38 -15.39
N SER A 382 -20.41 -8.00 -16.08
CA SER A 382 -20.71 -6.61 -16.42
C SER A 382 -21.34 -5.82 -15.26
N GLY A 383 -22.05 -6.50 -14.37
CA GLY A 383 -22.67 -5.89 -13.20
C GLY A 383 -21.64 -5.28 -12.24
N GLN A 384 -22.04 -4.24 -11.50
CA GLN A 384 -21.24 -3.60 -10.44
C GLN A 384 -19.89 -3.01 -10.92
N GLY A 385 -19.87 -2.48 -12.15
CA GLY A 385 -18.73 -1.85 -12.79
C GLY A 385 -18.02 -2.78 -13.78
N SER A 386 -17.74 -2.30 -14.99
CA SER A 386 -16.99 -3.09 -15.98
C SER A 386 -15.58 -3.39 -15.48
N GLN A 387 -14.99 -4.50 -15.94
CA GLN A 387 -13.62 -4.88 -15.55
C GLN A 387 -12.62 -3.74 -15.79
N GLU A 388 -12.75 -3.06 -16.93
CA GLU A 388 -11.95 -1.88 -17.28
C GLU A 388 -12.11 -0.74 -16.27
N THR A 389 -13.34 -0.41 -15.89
CA THR A 389 -13.60 0.68 -14.92
C THR A 389 -12.97 0.37 -13.56
N LEU A 390 -13.02 -0.89 -13.13
CA LEU A 390 -12.41 -1.33 -11.87
C LEU A 390 -10.88 -1.18 -11.92
N LEU A 391 -10.23 -1.54 -13.03
CA LEU A 391 -8.78 -1.35 -13.22
C LEU A 391 -8.40 0.13 -13.25
N ILE A 392 -9.18 0.97 -13.93
CA ILE A 392 -8.96 2.42 -13.96
C ILE A 392 -9.04 3.01 -12.54
N GLN A 393 -10.09 2.66 -11.78
CA GLN A 393 -10.25 3.13 -10.40
C GLN A 393 -9.10 2.69 -9.48
N LEU A 394 -8.67 1.42 -9.59
CA LEU A 394 -7.52 0.90 -8.86
C LEU A 394 -6.21 1.60 -9.26
N GLY A 395 -6.02 1.85 -10.55
CA GLY A 395 -4.85 2.53 -11.10
C GLY A 395 -4.74 3.96 -10.59
N GLN A 396 -5.82 4.74 -10.70
CA GLN A 396 -5.90 6.13 -10.22
C GLN A 396 -5.56 6.22 -8.73
N ARG A 397 -6.17 5.38 -7.89
CA ARG A 397 -5.90 5.38 -6.44
C ARG A 397 -4.49 4.94 -6.10
N SER A 398 -3.98 3.93 -6.79
CA SER A 398 -2.61 3.45 -6.59
C SER A 398 -1.58 4.53 -6.91
N ILE A 399 -1.77 5.26 -8.02
CA ILE A 399 -0.90 6.37 -8.43
C ILE A 399 -0.93 7.48 -7.37
N VAL A 400 -2.11 8.01 -7.04
CA VAL A 400 -2.25 9.09 -6.05
C VAL A 400 -1.70 8.66 -4.68
N GLY A 401 -1.96 7.42 -4.27
CA GLY A 401 -1.45 6.88 -3.02
C GLY A 401 0.07 6.80 -2.99
N LEU A 402 0.70 6.37 -4.08
CA LEU A 402 2.16 6.29 -4.20
C LEU A 402 2.82 7.66 -4.30
N GLU A 403 2.25 8.58 -5.08
CA GLU A 403 2.73 9.96 -5.18
C GLU A 403 2.60 10.70 -3.86
N GLY A 404 1.46 10.58 -3.18
CA GLY A 404 1.25 11.15 -1.85
C GLY A 404 2.22 10.58 -0.82
N LYS A 405 2.53 9.28 -0.86
CA LYS A 405 3.59 8.67 -0.04
C LYS A 405 4.96 9.31 -0.31
N ARG A 406 5.32 9.51 -1.59
CA ARG A 406 6.60 10.17 -1.96
C ARG A 406 6.67 11.61 -1.44
N VAL A 407 5.61 12.41 -1.64
CA VAL A 407 5.57 13.81 -1.18
C VAL A 407 5.71 13.93 0.32
N ARG A 408 5.02 13.07 1.08
CA ARG A 408 5.13 13.03 2.56
C ARG A 408 6.52 12.61 3.02
N GLN A 409 7.13 11.62 2.35
CA GLN A 409 8.49 11.21 2.63
C GLN A 409 9.47 12.38 2.44
N GLU A 410 9.41 13.08 1.30
CA GLU A 410 10.26 14.26 1.06
C GLU A 410 10.00 15.38 2.08
N ALA A 411 8.76 15.52 2.57
CA ALA A 411 8.43 16.49 3.60
C ALA A 411 9.10 16.16 4.94
N ALA A 412 9.05 14.91 5.39
CA ALA A 412 9.70 14.45 6.61
C ALA A 412 11.22 14.63 6.55
N GLU A 413 11.84 14.29 5.41
CA GLU A 413 13.27 14.48 5.19
C GLU A 413 13.67 15.97 5.23
N ARG A 414 12.84 16.85 4.65
CA ARG A 414 13.03 18.30 4.73
C ARG A 414 12.93 18.85 6.15
N VAL A 415 12.12 18.25 7.03
CA VAL A 415 12.06 18.62 8.45
C VAL A 415 13.40 18.34 9.11
N VAL A 416 13.90 17.09 9.03
CA VAL A 416 15.16 16.71 9.68
C VAL A 416 16.34 17.52 9.15
N ALA A 417 16.39 17.78 7.84
CA ALA A 417 17.42 18.64 7.25
C ALA A 417 17.43 20.06 7.84
N ARG A 418 16.26 20.67 8.08
CA ARG A 418 16.18 21.99 8.74
C ARG A 418 16.71 21.94 10.17
N LEU A 419 16.40 20.88 10.91
CA LEU A 419 16.89 20.73 12.28
C LEU A 419 18.43 20.64 12.30
N ALA A 420 19.01 19.92 11.32
CA ALA A 420 20.46 19.83 11.13
C ALA A 420 21.09 21.18 10.74
N ASP A 421 20.47 21.92 9.82
CA ASP A 421 20.92 23.25 9.42
C ASP A 421 20.97 24.22 10.61
N SER A 422 19.93 24.20 11.46
CA SER A 422 19.83 25.03 12.66
C SER A 422 20.81 24.63 13.77
N TRP A 423 21.14 23.34 13.88
CA TRP A 423 22.21 22.87 14.75
C TRP A 423 23.57 23.47 14.33
N TRP A 424 23.91 23.43 13.05
CA TRP A 424 25.12 24.06 12.54
C TRP A 424 25.12 25.58 12.72
N ALA A 425 23.97 26.24 12.54
CA ALA A 425 23.83 27.68 12.78
C ALA A 425 24.10 28.07 14.23
N LEU A 426 23.54 27.31 15.19
CA LEU A 426 23.75 27.55 16.62
C LEU A 426 25.22 27.35 17.01
N HIS A 427 25.85 26.28 16.51
CA HIS A 427 27.27 26.03 16.70
C HIS A 427 28.15 27.13 16.11
N ALA A 428 27.82 27.63 14.93
CA ALA A 428 28.54 28.72 14.31
C ALA A 428 28.44 30.02 15.13
N ALA A 429 27.26 30.31 15.68
CA ALA A 429 27.03 31.48 16.54
C ALA A 429 27.84 31.44 17.84
N VAL A 430 28.08 30.26 18.39
CA VAL A 430 28.87 30.06 19.62
C VAL A 430 30.38 30.02 19.33
N ALA A 431 30.81 29.49 18.19
CA ALA A 431 32.22 29.41 17.83
C ALA A 431 32.84 30.77 17.43
N PHE A 432 32.01 31.79 17.18
CA PHE A 432 32.47 33.12 16.80
C PHE A 432 32.66 34.04 18.02
N ASP A 433 33.93 34.33 18.34
CA ASP A 433 34.32 34.89 19.65
C ASP A 433 34.64 36.39 19.68
N GLY A 434 34.37 37.18 18.62
CA GLY A 434 34.60 38.64 18.64
C GLY A 434 35.36 39.18 17.41
N PRO A 435 35.98 40.38 17.49
CA PRO A 435 36.25 41.25 16.34
C PRO A 435 37.44 40.77 15.48
N GLY A 436 37.22 39.68 14.77
CA GLY A 436 38.00 39.19 13.64
C GLY A 436 37.05 38.70 12.56
N GLU A 437 37.51 38.58 11.31
CA GLU A 437 36.66 38.07 10.23
C GLU A 437 36.48 36.55 10.40
N PRO A 438 35.25 36.03 10.52
CA PRO A 438 35.03 34.59 10.67
C PRO A 438 35.55 33.84 9.43
N ALA A 439 36.08 32.63 9.64
CA ALA A 439 36.48 31.76 8.54
C ALA A 439 35.34 31.60 7.50
N GLY A 440 35.67 31.49 6.22
CA GLY A 440 34.71 31.54 5.10
C GLY A 440 33.42 30.75 5.33
N PRO A 441 33.47 29.42 5.58
CA PRO A 441 32.28 28.60 5.81
C PRO A 441 31.48 28.99 7.06
N LEU A 442 32.14 29.45 8.12
CA LEU A 442 31.50 29.91 9.36
C LEU A 442 30.68 31.19 9.11
N ARG A 443 31.27 32.14 8.37
CA ARG A 443 30.62 33.39 7.96
C ARG A 443 29.39 33.13 7.11
N GLU A 444 29.47 32.23 6.15
CA GLU A 444 28.33 31.89 5.28
C GLU A 444 27.13 31.38 6.08
N VAL A 445 27.37 30.51 7.08
CA VAL A 445 26.31 29.99 7.95
C VAL A 445 25.70 31.10 8.81
N LEU A 446 26.53 31.94 9.43
CA LEU A 446 26.06 33.07 10.25
C LEU A 446 25.21 34.05 9.44
N SER A 447 25.67 34.38 8.22
CA SER A 447 24.96 35.27 7.31
C SER A 447 23.64 34.67 6.85
N ALA A 448 23.66 33.41 6.41
CA ALA A 448 22.46 32.71 5.95
C ALA A 448 21.41 32.48 7.06
N ALA A 449 21.84 32.32 8.31
CA ALA A 449 20.96 32.24 9.47
C ALA A 449 20.53 33.63 10.01
N GLY A 450 21.23 34.71 9.61
CA GLY A 450 21.07 36.05 10.17
C GLY A 450 21.44 36.14 11.65
N LEU A 451 22.53 35.48 12.05
CA LEU A 451 23.04 35.42 13.43
C LEU A 451 24.34 36.24 13.64
N GLU A 452 24.74 37.05 12.66
CA GLU A 452 25.97 37.86 12.68
C GLU A 452 25.99 38.88 13.83
N ALA A 453 24.83 39.49 14.13
CA ALA A 453 24.68 40.56 15.11
C ALA A 453 24.41 40.07 16.55
N VAL A 454 24.45 38.77 16.82
CA VAL A 454 24.15 38.22 18.15
C VAL A 454 25.21 38.69 19.17
N GLY A 455 24.78 39.25 20.30
CA GLY A 455 25.68 39.72 21.36
C GLY A 455 26.30 38.60 22.21
N PRO A 456 27.32 38.91 23.03
CA PRO A 456 28.04 37.92 23.84
C PRO A 456 27.19 37.23 24.91
N GLY A 457 26.19 37.92 25.50
CA GLY A 457 25.29 37.33 26.50
C GLY A 457 24.47 36.15 25.97
N PRO A 458 23.63 36.36 24.94
CA PRO A 458 22.89 35.26 24.30
C PRO A 458 23.78 34.15 23.73
N ARG A 459 25.02 34.45 23.30
CA ARG A 459 26.00 33.43 22.89
C ARG A 459 26.43 32.54 24.06
N ALA A 460 26.64 33.11 25.25
CA ALA A 460 27.00 32.33 26.44
C ALA A 460 25.86 31.38 26.86
N GLU A 461 24.60 31.82 26.78
CA GLU A 461 23.43 30.98 27.05
C GLU A 461 23.30 29.84 26.01
N ALA A 462 23.48 30.16 24.73
CA ALA A 462 23.53 29.15 23.67
C ALA A 462 24.68 28.13 23.87
N ALA A 463 25.86 28.60 24.32
CA ALA A 463 27.00 27.73 24.64
C ALA A 463 26.72 26.79 25.82
N ALA A 464 25.98 27.26 26.83
CA ALA A 464 25.53 26.45 27.96
C ALA A 464 24.50 25.39 27.54
N LEU A 465 23.53 25.77 26.68
CA LEU A 465 22.57 24.84 26.09
C LEU A 465 23.26 23.72 25.30
N LEU A 466 24.19 24.08 24.41
CA LEU A 466 25.00 23.12 23.65
C LEU A 466 25.86 22.24 24.57
N GLY A 467 26.33 22.79 25.69
CA GLY A 467 27.02 22.01 26.71
C GLY A 467 26.15 20.88 27.25
N ARG A 468 24.92 21.19 27.68
CA ARG A 468 23.94 20.18 28.13
C ARG A 468 23.61 19.17 27.03
N ALA A 469 23.44 19.64 25.80
CA ALA A 469 23.16 18.79 24.65
C ALA A 469 24.25 17.73 24.44
N HIS A 470 25.52 18.14 24.43
CA HIS A 470 26.64 17.22 24.25
C HIS A 470 26.84 16.29 25.43
N THR A 471 26.60 16.75 26.67
CA THR A 471 26.64 15.87 27.85
C THR A 471 25.60 14.76 27.72
N LEU A 472 24.35 15.10 27.36
CA LEU A 472 23.30 14.10 27.11
C LEU A 472 23.69 13.13 26.00
N TRP A 473 24.19 13.65 24.87
CA TRP A 473 24.60 12.82 23.74
C TRP A 473 25.74 11.85 24.10
N ALA A 474 26.75 12.33 24.83
CA ALA A 474 27.87 11.50 25.29
C ALA A 474 27.39 10.40 26.25
N ALA A 475 26.54 10.75 27.21
CA ALA A 475 25.88 9.85 28.15
C ALA A 475 25.11 8.72 27.44
N VAL A 476 24.26 9.08 26.47
CA VAL A 476 23.51 8.10 25.65
C VAL A 476 24.46 7.23 24.82
N CYS A 477 25.51 7.81 24.24
CA CYS A 477 26.51 7.06 23.49
C CYS A 477 27.27 6.03 24.36
N SER A 478 27.51 6.34 25.64
CA SER A 478 28.14 5.44 26.61
C SER A 478 27.18 4.52 27.35
N GLY A 479 25.86 4.60 27.07
CA GLY A 479 24.84 3.78 27.73
C GLY A 479 24.39 4.28 29.12
N ALA A 480 24.80 5.48 29.55
CA ALA A 480 24.51 6.07 30.85
C ALA A 480 23.65 7.33 30.67
N ALA A 481 22.40 7.19 30.24
CA ALA A 481 21.48 8.32 30.04
C ALA A 481 20.91 8.85 31.38
N PRO A 482 20.58 10.15 31.49
CA PRO A 482 19.94 10.72 32.68
C PRO A 482 18.49 10.25 32.83
N ASP A 483 17.93 10.39 34.04
CA ASP A 483 16.55 10.00 34.35
C ASP A 483 15.50 10.85 33.59
N ALA A 484 15.83 12.10 33.24
CA ALA A 484 14.96 13.02 32.53
C ALA A 484 15.72 13.87 31.49
N LEU A 485 14.98 14.43 30.53
CA LEU A 485 15.54 15.34 29.53
C LEU A 485 16.03 16.65 30.19
N PRO A 486 17.28 17.11 29.96
CA PRO A 486 17.75 18.38 30.51
C PRO A 486 16.91 19.57 30.01
N GLN A 487 16.95 20.68 30.76
CA GLN A 487 16.22 21.88 30.38
C GLN A 487 16.62 22.38 28.97
N GLY A 488 15.62 22.50 28.09
CA GLY A 488 15.75 22.97 26.72
C GLY A 488 15.89 24.50 26.59
N PRO A 489 15.68 25.06 25.38
CA PRO A 489 15.89 26.48 25.08
C PRO A 489 14.72 27.41 25.45
N ALA A 490 13.57 26.87 25.90
CA ALA A 490 12.40 27.67 26.26
C ALA A 490 12.76 28.73 27.31
N ASP A 491 12.31 29.97 27.08
CA ASP A 491 12.53 31.14 27.94
C ASP A 491 14.00 31.56 28.16
N LEU A 492 14.96 30.92 27.48
CA LEU A 492 16.39 31.24 27.59
C LEU A 492 16.88 32.24 26.54
N LEU A 493 16.32 32.21 25.33
CA LEU A 493 16.85 32.95 24.18
C LEU A 493 15.74 33.70 23.45
N GLY A 494 16.07 34.85 22.84
CA GLY A 494 15.15 35.68 22.06
C GLY A 494 15.44 35.71 20.55
N GLY A 495 14.43 36.01 19.74
CA GLY A 495 14.56 36.22 18.29
C GLY A 495 15.00 34.98 17.51
N ARG A 496 15.75 35.18 16.41
CA ARG A 496 16.21 34.10 15.50
C ARG A 496 17.10 33.06 16.18
N LEU A 497 17.82 33.44 17.23
CA LEU A 497 18.67 32.54 17.99
C LEU A 497 17.84 31.51 18.78
N SER A 498 16.66 31.92 19.28
CA SER A 498 15.71 31.05 19.98
C SER A 498 15.14 29.98 19.04
N GLU A 499 14.74 30.38 17.83
CA GLU A 499 14.25 29.45 16.80
C GLU A 499 15.32 28.43 16.41
N ALA A 500 16.55 28.89 16.14
CA ALA A 500 17.68 28.01 15.85
C ALA A 500 17.97 27.05 17.01
N ALA A 501 17.89 27.54 18.25
CA ALA A 501 18.09 26.73 19.45
C ALA A 501 17.01 25.66 19.66
N ALA A 502 15.73 26.00 19.45
CA ALA A 502 14.62 25.05 19.52
C ALA A 502 14.77 23.93 18.48
N GLN A 503 15.08 24.30 17.24
CA GLN A 503 15.29 23.32 16.16
C GLN A 503 16.55 22.46 16.38
N ALA A 504 17.63 23.05 16.88
CA ALA A 504 18.83 22.31 17.28
C ALA A 504 18.53 21.31 18.43
N TRP A 505 17.71 21.71 19.40
CA TRP A 505 17.27 20.82 20.49
C TRP A 505 16.42 19.66 19.99
N ALA A 506 15.54 19.91 19.01
CA ALA A 506 14.77 18.86 18.36
C ALA A 506 15.64 17.89 17.54
N LEU A 507 16.73 18.36 16.91
CA LEU A 507 17.71 17.48 16.26
C LEU A 507 18.35 16.53 17.28
N LEU A 508 18.77 17.06 18.42
CA LEU A 508 19.35 16.27 19.51
C LEU A 508 18.35 15.21 19.99
N ALA A 509 17.10 15.61 20.25
CA ALA A 509 16.05 14.68 20.67
C ALA A 509 15.83 13.57 19.63
N CYS A 510 15.81 13.93 18.34
CA CYS A 510 15.71 12.97 17.24
C CYS A 510 16.88 11.99 17.21
N ALA A 511 18.12 12.47 17.34
CA ALA A 511 19.31 11.62 17.38
C ALA A 511 19.30 10.68 18.60
N VAL A 512 18.92 11.17 19.78
CA VAL A 512 18.80 10.35 21.00
C VAL A 512 17.71 9.29 20.84
N ALA A 513 16.54 9.68 20.31
CA ALA A 513 15.42 8.76 20.11
C ALA A 513 15.72 7.70 19.03
N GLU A 514 16.50 8.04 17.99
CA GLU A 514 17.03 7.08 17.02
C GLU A 514 17.97 6.08 17.73
N ARG A 515 18.98 6.60 18.43
CA ARG A 515 20.03 5.79 19.08
C ARG A 515 19.51 4.81 20.12
N THR A 516 18.43 5.18 20.80
CA THR A 516 17.80 4.38 21.87
C THR A 516 16.69 3.45 21.36
N GLY A 517 16.41 3.48 20.05
CA GLY A 517 15.35 2.71 19.41
C GLY A 517 13.92 3.23 19.70
N LEU A 518 13.78 4.37 20.38
CA LEU A 518 12.49 4.99 20.67
C LEU A 518 11.73 5.30 19.36
N LEU A 519 12.40 5.91 18.37
CA LEU A 519 11.78 6.22 17.07
C LEU A 519 11.28 4.96 16.33
N ALA A 520 12.03 3.86 16.38
CA ALA A 520 11.63 2.62 15.71
C ALA A 520 10.41 1.95 16.35
N ARG A 521 10.20 2.13 17.67
CA ARG A 521 8.98 1.62 18.35
C ARG A 521 7.74 2.38 17.89
N LEU A 522 7.87 3.66 17.56
CA LEU A 522 6.77 4.51 17.09
C LEU A 522 6.30 4.22 15.66
N LEU A 523 6.77 3.14 15.02
CA LEU A 523 6.14 2.59 13.80
C LEU A 523 4.71 2.08 14.05
N ARG A 524 4.28 2.02 15.31
CA ARG A 524 2.90 1.79 15.74
C ARG A 524 2.54 2.78 16.85
N PRO A 525 1.24 3.06 17.08
CA PRO A 525 0.81 3.92 18.18
C PRO A 525 1.16 3.32 19.55
N TYR A 526 1.80 4.10 20.41
CA TYR A 526 2.16 3.73 21.78
C TYR A 526 1.97 4.89 22.76
N THR A 527 1.62 4.59 24.00
CA THR A 527 1.76 5.54 25.12
C THR A 527 3.25 5.81 25.40
N ALA A 528 3.59 6.93 26.04
CA ALA A 528 4.98 7.24 26.41
C ALA A 528 5.63 6.11 27.23
N LYS A 529 4.87 5.53 28.16
CA LYS A 529 5.30 4.40 29.00
C LYS A 529 5.61 3.14 28.19
N GLU A 530 4.77 2.80 27.22
CA GLU A 530 5.01 1.63 26.36
C GLU A 530 6.19 1.86 25.41
N ALA A 531 6.32 3.08 24.89
CA ALA A 531 7.39 3.45 23.98
C ALA A 531 8.77 3.52 24.66
N ALA A 532 8.82 3.87 25.96
CA ALA A 532 10.05 4.02 26.74
C ALA A 532 10.93 2.76 26.70
N GLY A 533 10.33 1.57 26.78
CA GLY A 533 11.07 0.31 26.79
C GLY A 533 12.04 0.23 27.96
N THR A 534 13.34 0.33 27.68
CA THR A 534 14.42 0.35 28.69
C THR A 534 14.84 1.76 29.12
N LEU A 535 14.30 2.81 28.49
CA LEU A 535 14.55 4.19 28.89
C LEU A 535 13.74 4.55 30.14
N PRO A 536 14.25 5.48 30.97
CA PRO A 536 13.41 6.17 31.94
C PRO A 536 12.18 6.79 31.25
N VAL A 537 11.00 6.63 31.87
CA VAL A 537 9.73 7.09 31.30
C VAL A 537 9.75 8.61 31.10
N ASP A 538 10.23 9.36 32.08
CA ASP A 538 10.30 10.83 32.03
C ASP A 538 11.23 11.33 30.91
N LEU A 539 12.35 10.63 30.67
CA LEU A 539 13.21 10.90 29.52
C LEU A 539 12.49 10.63 28.20
N ALA A 540 11.80 9.48 28.08
CA ALA A 540 11.07 9.13 26.87
C ALA A 540 9.93 10.13 26.59
N GLU A 541 9.17 10.51 27.61
CA GLU A 541 8.11 11.51 27.51
C GLU A 541 8.66 12.86 27.06
N GLY A 542 9.71 13.38 27.71
CA GLY A 542 10.34 14.64 27.32
C GLY A 542 10.86 14.62 25.87
N LEU A 543 11.44 13.51 25.42
CA LEU A 543 11.87 13.35 24.02
C LEU A 543 10.67 13.35 23.07
N LEU A 544 9.60 12.65 23.39
CA LEU A 544 8.39 12.57 22.57
C LEU A 544 7.71 13.93 22.43
N GLU A 545 7.69 14.73 23.49
CA GLU A 545 7.15 16.10 23.46
C GLU A 545 7.93 17.00 22.50
N VAL A 546 9.26 17.03 22.63
CA VAL A 546 10.12 17.81 21.73
C VAL A 546 9.98 17.34 20.28
N LEU A 547 9.82 16.04 20.05
CA LEU A 547 9.61 15.49 18.70
C LEU A 547 8.21 15.80 18.15
N ALA A 548 7.20 15.89 19.00
CA ALA A 548 5.85 16.28 18.61
C ALA A 548 5.80 17.76 18.21
N ASP A 549 6.44 18.63 18.98
CA ASP A 549 6.59 20.07 18.66
C ASP A 549 7.34 20.28 17.34
N ALA A 550 8.30 19.40 17.03
CA ALA A 550 9.04 19.40 15.76
C ALA A 550 8.31 18.71 14.59
N ALA A 551 7.08 18.22 14.80
CA ALA A 551 6.29 17.46 13.83
C ALA A 551 6.99 16.19 13.29
N LEU A 552 7.87 15.58 14.09
CA LEU A 552 8.49 14.28 13.79
C LEU A 552 7.69 13.11 14.39
N VAL A 553 6.87 13.40 15.40
CA VAL A 553 5.93 12.48 16.05
C VAL A 553 4.56 13.16 16.10
N ARG A 554 3.48 12.38 16.01
CA ARG A 554 2.09 12.86 16.15
C ARG A 554 1.40 12.10 17.27
N ARG A 555 0.35 12.71 17.81
CA ARG A 555 -0.57 12.04 18.74
C ARG A 555 -1.82 11.57 17.99
N ASP A 556 -2.29 10.36 18.26
CA ASP A 556 -3.58 9.88 17.76
C ASP A 556 -4.75 10.44 18.61
N GLY A 557 -5.98 10.10 18.22
CA GLY A 557 -7.20 10.55 18.93
C GLY A 557 -7.31 10.05 20.38
N GLU A 558 -6.47 9.08 20.77
CA GLU A 558 -6.39 8.52 22.12
C GLU A 558 -5.17 9.05 22.89
N GLY A 559 -4.41 9.99 22.31
CA GLY A 559 -3.23 10.60 22.93
C GLY A 559 -1.96 9.74 22.85
N ARG A 560 -1.93 8.65 22.08
CA ARG A 560 -0.74 7.82 21.86
C ARG A 560 0.17 8.44 20.82
N TYR A 561 1.46 8.26 20.97
CA TYR A 561 2.50 8.73 20.07
C TYR A 561 2.73 7.74 18.92
N VAL A 562 2.90 8.28 17.71
CA VAL A 562 3.27 7.52 16.50
C VAL A 562 4.15 8.39 15.62
N ALA A 563 5.08 7.79 14.88
CA ALA A 563 5.97 8.52 13.98
C ALA A 563 5.16 9.32 12.93
N ALA A 564 5.65 10.50 12.55
CA ALA A 564 5.04 11.28 11.48
C ALA A 564 5.03 10.49 10.15
N GLU A 565 3.98 10.66 9.34
CA GLU A 565 3.89 10.00 8.04
C GLU A 565 5.11 10.35 7.17
N GLY A 566 5.70 9.34 6.53
CA GLY A 566 6.91 9.51 5.70
C GLY A 566 8.22 9.28 6.47
N LEU A 567 8.29 9.64 7.75
CA LEU A 567 9.47 9.36 8.58
C LEU A 567 9.65 7.85 8.81
N GLU A 568 8.54 7.11 8.93
CA GLU A 568 8.53 5.65 9.08
C GLU A 568 9.44 4.95 8.06
N ARG A 569 9.37 5.32 6.77
CA ARG A 569 10.21 4.71 5.71
C ARG A 569 11.70 4.94 5.89
N VAL A 570 12.06 6.08 6.47
CA VAL A 570 13.45 6.41 6.79
C VAL A 570 13.89 5.68 8.06
N LEU A 571 12.96 5.16 8.86
CA LEU A 571 13.22 4.40 10.09
C LEU A 571 13.08 2.88 9.94
N ILE A 572 12.46 2.41 8.85
CA ILE A 572 12.32 0.97 8.57
C ILE A 572 13.71 0.37 8.35
N GLY A 573 13.99 -0.73 9.05
CA GLY A 573 15.28 -1.43 8.99
C GLY A 573 15.78 -1.62 7.55
N GLY A 574 17.03 -1.26 7.31
CA GLY A 574 17.66 -1.31 5.99
C GLY A 574 18.76 -0.26 5.83
N PRO A 575 19.39 -0.20 4.65
CA PRO A 575 20.51 0.70 4.39
C PRO A 575 20.14 2.17 4.54
N ARG A 576 18.97 2.60 4.07
CA ARG A 576 18.50 3.99 4.20
C ARG A 576 18.33 4.45 5.65
N ALA A 577 17.78 3.60 6.53
CA ALA A 577 17.69 3.92 7.95
C ALA A 577 19.07 4.07 8.61
N SER A 578 20.01 3.21 8.21
CA SER A 578 21.39 3.28 8.68
C SER A 578 22.09 4.56 8.22
N ALA A 579 21.84 4.98 6.99
CA ALA A 579 22.36 6.23 6.43
C ALA A 579 21.76 7.46 7.12
N PHE A 580 20.45 7.46 7.35
CA PHE A 580 19.78 8.52 8.13
C PHE A 580 20.36 8.66 9.54
N ALA A 581 20.49 7.54 10.23
CA ALA A 581 21.09 7.47 11.56
C ALA A 581 22.53 7.99 11.57
N ALA A 582 23.33 7.63 10.57
CA ALA A 582 24.70 8.12 10.44
C ALA A 582 24.76 9.64 10.25
N ARG A 583 23.85 10.22 9.46
CA ARG A 583 23.74 11.67 9.25
C ARG A 583 23.41 12.42 10.54
N LEU A 584 22.41 11.93 11.29
CA LEU A 584 22.04 12.52 12.58
C LEU A 584 23.22 12.53 13.54
N ARG A 585 23.90 11.38 13.69
CA ARG A 585 25.08 11.27 14.56
C ARG A 585 26.17 12.24 14.14
N ARG A 586 26.51 12.29 12.86
CA ARG A 586 27.55 13.18 12.32
C ARG A 586 27.22 14.66 12.52
N ALA A 587 25.96 15.05 12.38
CA ALA A 587 25.54 16.42 12.66
C ALA A 587 25.80 16.78 14.13
N VAL A 588 25.35 15.92 15.06
CA VAL A 588 25.52 16.14 16.51
C VAL A 588 26.99 16.11 16.93
N THR A 589 27.80 15.17 16.43
CA THR A 589 29.24 15.07 16.77
C THR A 589 30.08 16.18 16.13
N GLY A 590 29.77 16.58 14.89
CA GLY A 590 30.48 17.63 14.17
C GLY A 590 30.41 19.00 14.86
N GLY A 591 29.25 19.35 15.43
CA GLY A 591 29.09 20.58 16.21
C GLY A 591 30.04 20.66 17.42
N ALA A 592 30.27 19.55 18.12
CA ALA A 592 31.19 19.49 19.26
C ALA A 592 32.63 19.85 18.86
N ARG A 593 33.07 19.39 17.68
CA ARG A 593 34.42 19.62 17.16
C ARG A 593 34.66 21.08 16.80
N LEU A 594 33.66 21.72 16.20
CA LEU A 594 33.74 23.15 15.87
C LEU A 594 34.03 23.99 17.14
N ARG A 595 33.51 23.57 18.29
CA ARG A 595 33.70 24.25 19.58
C ARG A 595 35.06 23.97 20.24
N SER A 596 35.58 22.75 20.14
CA SER A 596 36.80 22.36 20.86
C SER A 596 38.09 22.76 20.15
N GLY A 597 38.03 23.19 18.88
CA GLY A 597 39.21 23.61 18.10
C GLY A 597 40.22 22.49 17.84
N ALA A 598 39.89 21.24 18.16
CA ALA A 598 40.79 20.10 18.03
C ALA A 598 40.95 19.69 16.56
N GLY A 599 42.14 19.96 16.00
CA GLY A 599 42.54 19.52 14.67
C GLY A 599 43.29 18.18 14.69
N THR A 600 42.64 17.10 14.25
CA THR A 600 43.05 16.08 13.24
C THR A 600 42.22 14.78 13.39
N PRO A 601 41.77 14.14 12.28
CA PRO A 601 40.72 13.10 12.30
C PRO A 601 41.28 11.69 12.10
N GLN A 602 40.73 10.65 12.77
CA GLN A 602 40.98 9.27 12.33
C GLN A 602 39.80 8.28 12.36
N ASP A 603 38.70 8.49 13.08
CA ASP A 603 37.72 7.40 13.28
C ASP A 603 36.29 7.63 12.76
N GLU A 604 35.89 8.86 12.41
CA GLU A 604 34.52 9.12 11.92
C GLU A 604 34.50 9.28 10.39
N PRO A 605 33.69 8.49 9.67
CA PRO A 605 33.72 8.44 8.21
C PRO A 605 33.21 9.74 7.56
N ALA A 606 33.84 10.11 6.45
CA ALA A 606 33.38 11.20 5.57
C ALA A 606 31.95 10.95 5.07
N PRO A 607 31.20 11.99 4.63
CA PRO A 607 29.92 11.80 3.95
C PRO A 607 30.03 10.78 2.81
N GLY A 608 29.04 9.92 2.64
CA GLY A 608 29.06 8.84 1.65
C GLY A 608 29.89 7.60 2.04
N CYS A 609 30.52 7.58 3.21
CA CYS A 609 31.26 6.44 3.76
C CYS A 609 30.54 5.87 5.01
N GLY A 610 31.06 4.77 5.59
CA GLY A 610 30.51 4.24 6.84
C GLY A 610 29.11 3.66 6.69
N GLY A 611 28.20 4.08 7.57
CA GLY A 611 26.79 3.65 7.57
C GLY A 611 25.97 4.15 6.37
N GLU A 612 26.50 5.07 5.56
CA GLU A 612 25.84 5.57 4.35
C GLU A 612 26.19 4.77 3.10
N ALA A 613 27.36 4.11 3.11
CA ALA A 613 27.87 3.36 1.96
C ALA A 613 26.88 2.28 1.47
N PRO A 614 26.25 1.46 2.34
CA PRO A 614 25.28 0.48 1.90
C PRO A 614 24.06 1.09 1.19
N ALA A 615 23.57 2.25 1.63
CA ALA A 615 22.42 2.91 1.01
C ALA A 615 22.75 3.46 -0.38
N LEU A 616 24.00 3.92 -0.56
CA LEU A 616 24.48 4.38 -1.86
C LEU A 616 24.75 3.21 -2.81
N ALA A 617 25.22 2.08 -2.30
CA ALA A 617 25.35 0.84 -3.07
C ALA A 617 23.98 0.31 -3.53
N GLU A 618 22.99 0.27 -2.63
CA GLU A 618 21.60 -0.06 -2.97
C GLU A 618 21.04 0.88 -4.05
N ALA A 619 21.22 2.19 -3.88
CA ALA A 619 20.79 3.17 -4.87
C ALA A 619 21.46 2.95 -6.24
N LEU A 620 22.75 2.61 -6.27
CA LEU A 620 23.47 2.28 -7.50
C LEU A 620 22.85 1.05 -8.19
N VAL A 621 22.61 -0.02 -7.45
CA VAL A 621 22.06 -1.26 -8.01
C VAL A 621 20.63 -1.08 -8.49
N ASP A 622 19.75 -0.61 -7.61
CA ASP A 622 18.31 -0.57 -7.87
C ASP A 622 17.91 0.55 -8.82
N SER A 623 18.61 1.69 -8.78
CA SER A 623 18.20 2.88 -9.53
C SER A 623 19.04 3.15 -10.77
N LEU A 624 20.30 2.72 -10.80
CA LEU A 624 21.24 3.15 -11.85
C LEU A 624 21.67 2.05 -12.81
N LEU A 625 21.93 0.82 -12.36
CA LEU A 625 22.49 -0.22 -13.25
C LEU A 625 21.66 -0.43 -14.52
N GLY A 626 20.33 -0.50 -14.40
CA GLY A 626 19.43 -0.64 -15.55
C GLY A 626 19.36 0.59 -16.47
N ARG A 627 19.87 1.75 -16.03
CA ARG A 627 19.85 3.02 -16.79
C ARG A 627 21.20 3.38 -17.40
N LEU A 628 22.27 2.69 -17.02
CA LEU A 628 23.61 2.86 -17.58
C LEU A 628 23.75 1.94 -18.79
N GLU A 629 23.73 2.54 -19.97
CA GLU A 629 23.69 1.82 -21.25
C GLU A 629 24.81 0.80 -21.37
N GLY A 630 24.43 -0.44 -21.70
CA GLY A 630 25.34 -1.58 -21.92
C GLY A 630 25.98 -2.15 -20.65
N LEU A 631 25.81 -1.52 -19.48
CA LEU A 631 26.47 -1.96 -18.24
C LEU A 631 26.02 -3.37 -17.79
N PRO A 632 24.73 -3.73 -17.77
CA PRO A 632 24.31 -5.08 -17.38
C PRO A 632 24.99 -6.17 -18.22
N ALA A 633 24.98 -6.01 -19.55
CA ALA A 633 25.62 -6.96 -20.46
C ALA A 633 27.14 -7.06 -20.27
N MET A 634 27.81 -5.98 -19.84
CA MET A 634 29.24 -5.99 -19.54
C MET A 634 29.56 -6.71 -18.23
N LEU A 635 28.71 -6.55 -17.20
CA LEU A 635 28.90 -7.23 -15.91
C LEU A 635 28.71 -8.75 -16.03
N ASP A 636 27.94 -9.21 -17.02
CA ASP A 636 27.76 -10.63 -17.34
C ASP A 636 28.97 -11.25 -18.08
N LEU A 637 29.92 -10.44 -18.57
CA LEU A 637 31.09 -10.96 -19.29
C LEU A 637 32.04 -11.72 -18.34
N PRO A 638 32.58 -12.88 -18.75
CA PRO A 638 33.58 -13.59 -17.97
C PRO A 638 34.79 -12.70 -17.64
N GLY A 639 35.07 -12.53 -16.36
CA GLY A 639 36.20 -11.73 -15.88
C GLY A 639 35.92 -10.23 -15.71
N ALA A 640 34.69 -9.76 -15.93
CA ALA A 640 34.27 -8.42 -15.54
C ALA A 640 34.37 -8.24 -14.02
N ARG A 641 34.77 -7.03 -13.59
CA ARG A 641 34.98 -6.71 -12.17
C ARG A 641 34.44 -5.33 -11.83
N VAL A 642 34.13 -5.12 -10.57
CA VAL A 642 33.80 -3.80 -10.01
C VAL A 642 34.92 -3.34 -9.10
N GLY A 643 35.41 -2.12 -9.31
CA GLY A 643 36.35 -1.47 -8.38
C GLY A 643 35.61 -0.58 -7.40
N CYS A 644 35.94 -0.65 -6.11
CA CYS A 644 35.47 0.26 -5.07
C CYS A 644 36.66 0.94 -4.37
N ALA A 645 36.75 2.28 -4.35
CA ALA A 645 37.87 2.96 -3.69
C ALA A 645 37.44 4.22 -2.91
N ALA A 646 37.56 4.15 -1.57
CA ALA A 646 37.61 5.27 -0.61
C ALA A 646 37.76 4.71 0.83
N GLY A 647 37.76 5.58 1.86
CA GLY A 647 38.00 5.25 3.28
C GLY A 647 37.07 4.25 4.00
N ASP A 648 36.19 3.55 3.28
CA ASP A 648 35.43 2.37 3.72
C ASP A 648 35.02 1.50 2.49
N GLY A 649 35.92 1.39 1.50
CA GLY A 649 35.67 0.78 0.19
C GLY A 649 35.28 -0.71 0.25
N GLY A 650 35.74 -1.41 1.27
CA GLY A 650 35.43 -2.79 1.60
C GLY A 650 33.97 -2.98 2.01
N ARG A 651 33.38 -2.06 2.78
CA ARG A 651 31.95 -2.14 3.12
C ARG A 651 31.06 -1.93 1.90
N SER A 652 31.39 -0.94 1.06
CA SER A 652 30.67 -0.73 -0.21
C SER A 652 30.77 -1.98 -1.10
N ALA A 653 31.96 -2.59 -1.17
CA ALA A 653 32.21 -3.78 -1.96
C ALA A 653 31.44 -5.01 -1.47
N VAL A 654 31.38 -5.23 -0.15
CA VAL A 654 30.59 -6.31 0.45
C VAL A 654 29.11 -6.13 0.11
N GLU A 655 28.58 -4.91 0.22
CA GLU A 655 27.18 -4.68 -0.12
C GLU A 655 26.89 -4.89 -1.61
N LEU A 656 27.74 -4.37 -2.49
CA LEU A 656 27.59 -4.59 -3.94
C LEU A 656 27.65 -6.08 -4.31
N SER A 657 28.54 -6.86 -3.68
CA SER A 657 28.63 -8.31 -3.91
C SER A 657 27.37 -9.08 -3.46
N ARG A 658 26.67 -8.60 -2.42
CA ARG A 658 25.41 -9.22 -1.96
C ARG A 658 24.27 -8.95 -2.93
N GLN A 659 24.24 -7.76 -3.49
CA GLN A 659 23.16 -7.32 -4.38
C GLN A 659 23.37 -7.80 -5.82
N ILE A 660 24.61 -8.13 -6.21
CA ILE A 660 24.93 -8.71 -7.52
C ILE A 660 25.71 -10.02 -7.32
N PRO A 661 25.03 -11.15 -7.06
CA PRO A 661 25.68 -12.42 -6.78
C PRO A 661 26.58 -12.87 -7.94
N GLY A 662 27.80 -13.32 -7.65
CA GLY A 662 28.73 -13.79 -8.68
C GLY A 662 29.75 -12.77 -9.14
N LEU A 663 29.58 -11.50 -8.78
CA LEU A 663 30.39 -10.39 -9.28
C LEU A 663 31.70 -10.24 -8.48
N PRO A 664 32.88 -10.37 -9.10
CA PRO A 664 34.14 -10.09 -8.42
C PRO A 664 34.27 -8.59 -8.13
N VAL A 665 34.46 -8.24 -6.86
CA VAL A 665 34.66 -6.85 -6.44
C VAL A 665 36.06 -6.66 -5.90
N LEU A 666 36.78 -5.68 -6.44
CA LEU A 666 38.07 -5.23 -5.97
C LEU A 666 37.88 -3.98 -5.11
N ALA A 667 38.12 -4.10 -3.81
CA ALA A 667 38.06 -2.98 -2.87
C ALA A 667 39.48 -2.45 -2.60
N LEU A 668 39.67 -1.14 -2.71
CA LEU A 668 40.86 -0.43 -2.24
C LEU A 668 40.52 0.28 -0.92
N GLU A 669 41.30 -0.04 0.12
CA GLU A 669 41.12 0.53 1.46
C GLU A 669 42.40 1.24 1.92
N PRO A 670 42.31 2.47 2.45
CA PRO A 670 43.49 3.19 2.95
C PRO A 670 44.04 2.59 4.25
N ARG A 671 43.28 1.74 4.95
CA ARG A 671 43.71 1.03 6.17
C ARG A 671 43.22 -0.41 6.17
N GLN A 672 43.93 -1.28 6.88
CA GLN A 672 43.51 -2.67 7.08
C GLN A 672 42.34 -2.71 8.10
N LEU A 673 41.10 -2.61 7.61
CA LEU A 673 39.90 -2.83 8.42
C LEU A 673 39.64 -4.34 8.59
N PRO A 674 39.09 -4.78 9.74
CA PRO A 674 38.62 -6.15 9.90
C PRO A 674 37.47 -6.38 8.92
N ALA A 675 37.76 -7.04 7.81
CA ALA A 675 36.76 -7.35 6.80
C ALA A 675 35.69 -8.29 7.42
N PRO A 676 34.39 -7.95 7.39
CA PRO A 676 33.36 -8.95 7.65
C PRO A 676 33.52 -10.05 6.59
N THR A 677 33.58 -11.30 7.06
CA THR A 677 33.82 -12.51 6.24
C THR A 677 32.93 -12.51 4.99
N ALA A 678 33.55 -12.37 3.81
CA ALA A 678 32.89 -12.44 2.51
C ALA A 678 33.33 -13.72 1.77
N ASP A 679 32.37 -14.40 1.15
CA ASP A 679 32.52 -15.61 0.34
C ASP A 679 33.40 -15.39 -0.90
N GLY A 680 34.72 -15.24 -0.76
CA GLY A 680 35.72 -15.32 -1.86
C GLY A 680 35.61 -14.33 -3.05
N GLN A 681 34.54 -13.56 -3.18
CA GLN A 681 34.21 -12.68 -4.32
C GLN A 681 34.69 -11.24 -4.12
N VAL A 682 34.92 -10.81 -2.88
CA VAL A 682 35.49 -9.49 -2.56
C VAL A 682 36.99 -9.66 -2.28
N ARG A 683 37.83 -8.98 -3.06
CA ARG A 683 39.27 -8.89 -2.83
C ARG A 683 39.59 -7.50 -2.31
N VAL A 684 40.16 -7.40 -1.12
CA VAL A 684 40.57 -6.14 -0.50
C VAL A 684 42.08 -5.95 -0.69
N ARG A 685 42.50 -4.81 -1.26
CA ARG A 685 43.89 -4.36 -1.28
C ARG A 685 44.03 -3.14 -0.37
N VAL A 686 45.12 -3.07 0.39
CA VAL A 686 45.44 -1.92 1.23
C VAL A 686 46.28 -0.94 0.43
N GLY A 687 45.86 0.32 0.32
CA GLY A 687 46.55 1.34 -0.48
C GLY A 687 45.75 2.62 -0.67
N ASP A 688 46.31 3.55 -1.44
CA ASP A 688 45.65 4.82 -1.81
C ASP A 688 44.43 4.56 -2.73
N PRO A 689 43.33 5.34 -2.62
CA PRO A 689 42.25 5.35 -3.60
C PRO A 689 42.66 5.43 -5.09
N ALA A 690 43.87 5.91 -5.41
CA ALA A 690 44.45 5.91 -6.75
C ALA A 690 45.12 4.57 -7.16
N GLY A 691 45.04 3.52 -6.35
CA GLY A 691 45.71 2.24 -6.58
C GLY A 691 45.06 1.28 -7.58
N PHE A 692 44.17 1.75 -8.45
CA PHE A 692 43.64 0.92 -9.54
C PHE A 692 44.64 0.87 -10.70
N GLU A 693 44.84 -0.33 -11.24
CA GLU A 693 45.79 -0.58 -12.33
C GLU A 693 45.06 -0.90 -13.64
N GLU A 694 45.69 -0.66 -14.79
CA GLU A 694 45.12 -0.99 -16.10
C GLU A 694 44.76 -2.49 -16.22
N ASP A 695 45.55 -3.35 -15.58
CA ASP A 695 45.36 -4.81 -15.53
C ASP A 695 44.16 -5.25 -14.69
N ASP A 696 43.54 -4.36 -13.91
CA ASP A 696 42.35 -4.70 -13.12
C ASP A 696 41.09 -4.89 -13.99
N ARG A 697 41.07 -4.30 -15.19
CA ARG A 697 40.03 -4.44 -16.23
C ARG A 697 38.59 -4.33 -15.67
N LEU A 698 38.28 -3.17 -15.10
CA LEU A 698 37.02 -2.92 -14.39
C LEU A 698 35.89 -2.56 -15.36
N ALA A 699 34.71 -3.14 -15.19
CA ALA A 699 33.49 -2.75 -15.93
C ALA A 699 32.78 -1.56 -15.29
N LEU A 700 32.89 -1.45 -13.96
CA LEU A 700 32.35 -0.36 -13.15
C LEU A 700 33.39 0.05 -12.10
N VAL A 701 33.62 1.35 -11.97
CA VAL A 701 34.37 1.91 -10.84
C VAL A 701 33.43 2.75 -9.98
N TRP A 702 33.29 2.37 -8.73
CA TRP A 702 32.61 3.10 -7.68
C TRP A 702 33.65 3.83 -6.82
N LEU A 703 33.68 5.16 -6.90
CA LEU A 703 34.59 5.97 -6.08
C LEU A 703 33.79 6.73 -5.01
N PRO A 704 33.55 6.18 -3.81
CA PRO A 704 32.85 6.86 -2.72
C PRO A 704 33.71 7.93 -2.04
N VAL A 705 34.25 8.87 -2.80
CA VAL A 705 35.24 9.88 -2.39
C VAL A 705 34.62 11.21 -1.97
N ALA A 706 33.36 11.19 -1.51
CA ALA A 706 32.65 12.39 -1.10
C ALA A 706 33.36 13.08 0.08
N GLY A 707 33.94 14.25 -0.20
CA GLY A 707 34.67 15.06 0.77
C GLY A 707 36.19 15.04 0.64
N LEU A 708 36.80 14.31 -0.30
CA LEU A 708 38.22 14.55 -0.63
C LEU A 708 38.38 15.92 -1.31
N PRO A 709 39.41 16.72 -0.98
CA PRO A 709 39.74 17.93 -1.73
C PRO A 709 40.10 17.60 -3.19
N GLY A 710 39.93 18.58 -4.09
CA GLY A 710 40.14 18.39 -5.54
C GLY A 710 41.50 17.79 -5.91
N ASP A 711 42.54 18.08 -5.14
CA ASP A 711 43.89 17.54 -5.32
C ASP A 711 43.99 16.03 -5.01
N GLY A 712 43.16 15.52 -4.10
CA GLY A 712 43.05 14.09 -3.80
C GLY A 712 42.06 13.35 -4.73
N LEU A 713 41.06 14.06 -5.27
CA LEU A 713 40.05 13.48 -6.16
C LEU A 713 40.60 13.20 -7.57
N ARG A 714 41.43 14.12 -8.09
CA ARG A 714 42.01 14.02 -9.43
C ARG A 714 42.80 12.73 -9.69
N PRO A 715 43.76 12.31 -8.85
CA PRO A 715 44.51 11.07 -9.08
C PRO A 715 43.63 9.82 -9.02
N ALA A 716 42.63 9.77 -8.12
CA ALA A 716 41.70 8.64 -8.03
C ALA A 716 40.82 8.50 -9.27
N VAL A 717 40.31 9.62 -9.81
CA VAL A 717 39.54 9.63 -11.07
C VAL A 717 40.39 9.17 -12.25
N ALA A 718 41.64 9.64 -12.34
CA ALA A 718 42.56 9.24 -13.40
C ALA A 718 42.88 7.74 -13.36
N ALA A 719 43.19 7.19 -12.18
CA ALA A 719 43.45 5.76 -12.00
C ALA A 719 42.21 4.91 -12.31
N GLY A 720 41.05 5.29 -11.79
CA GLY A 720 39.79 4.60 -12.08
C GLY A 720 39.45 4.61 -13.58
N ALA A 721 39.63 5.74 -14.26
CA ALA A 721 39.42 5.86 -15.70
C ALA A 721 40.39 4.95 -16.50
N ALA A 722 41.66 4.87 -16.09
CA ALA A 722 42.67 4.03 -16.73
C ALA A 722 42.38 2.52 -16.56
N ALA A 723 41.82 2.10 -15.43
CA ALA A 723 41.46 0.72 -15.13
C ALA A 723 40.16 0.24 -15.80
N LEU A 724 39.30 1.16 -16.29
CA LEU A 724 38.03 0.81 -16.93
C LEU A 724 38.23 0.08 -18.25
N ILE A 725 37.44 -0.95 -18.55
CA ILE A 725 37.37 -1.47 -19.92
C ILE A 725 36.65 -0.47 -20.84
N ARG A 726 36.85 -0.60 -22.16
CA ARG A 726 36.11 0.19 -23.15
C ARG A 726 34.61 0.04 -22.95
N GLY A 727 33.88 1.15 -22.93
CA GLY A 727 32.45 1.19 -22.66
C GLY A 727 32.05 1.14 -21.19
N GLY A 728 33.00 0.86 -20.28
CA GLY A 728 32.79 0.79 -18.83
C GLY A 728 32.45 2.13 -18.20
N TRP A 729 31.94 2.09 -16.96
CA TRP A 729 31.39 3.25 -16.28
C TRP A 729 32.13 3.57 -14.98
N ILE A 730 32.34 4.85 -14.71
CA ILE A 730 32.72 5.34 -13.38
C ILE A 730 31.54 6.06 -12.77
N VAL A 731 31.30 5.84 -11.48
CA VAL A 731 30.25 6.49 -10.71
C VAL A 731 30.83 7.05 -9.42
N LEU A 732 30.51 8.32 -9.16
CA LEU A 732 30.98 9.06 -7.99
C LEU A 732 29.79 9.66 -7.25
N PRO A 733 29.64 9.39 -5.94
CA PRO A 733 28.76 10.15 -5.09
C PRO A 733 29.39 11.50 -4.73
N CYS A 734 28.61 12.57 -4.88
CA CYS A 734 29.00 13.93 -4.55
C CYS A 734 27.98 14.53 -3.57
N PRO A 735 28.43 15.33 -2.58
CA PRO A 735 27.52 16.08 -1.73
C PRO A 735 26.55 16.92 -2.58
N LEU A 736 25.27 16.81 -2.29
CA LEU A 736 24.21 17.59 -2.93
C LEU A 736 23.91 18.81 -2.06
N LEU A 737 24.28 20.00 -2.54
CA LEU A 737 24.02 21.24 -1.83
C LEU A 737 22.52 21.60 -1.90
N PRO A 738 21.85 21.83 -0.76
CA PRO A 738 20.47 22.31 -0.75
C PRO A 738 20.35 23.66 -1.47
N LYS A 739 19.22 23.90 -2.14
CA LYS A 739 18.94 25.22 -2.75
C LYS A 739 18.79 26.35 -1.72
N ARG A 740 18.54 26.01 -0.45
CA ARG A 740 18.40 27.01 0.62
C ARG A 740 19.77 27.50 1.06
N PRO A 741 19.98 28.82 1.21
CA PRO A 741 21.28 29.39 1.57
C PRO A 741 21.88 28.76 2.84
N LEU A 742 21.07 28.62 3.89
CA LEU A 742 21.54 28.07 5.17
C LEU A 742 21.97 26.60 5.05
N GLY A 743 21.18 25.78 4.36
CA GLY A 743 21.51 24.37 4.18
C GLY A 743 22.77 24.16 3.32
N ALA A 744 22.94 24.95 2.26
CA ALA A 744 24.16 24.93 1.46
C ALA A 744 25.41 25.30 2.31
N ALA A 745 25.30 26.35 3.11
CA ALA A 745 26.36 26.79 4.01
C ALA A 745 26.66 25.75 5.11
N ALA A 746 25.62 25.14 5.69
CA ALA A 746 25.75 24.12 6.73
C ALA A 746 26.46 22.86 6.21
N VAL A 747 26.12 22.39 5.00
CA VAL A 747 26.82 21.25 4.36
C VAL A 747 28.30 21.58 4.13
N ARG A 748 28.62 22.78 3.64
CA ARG A 748 30.02 23.22 3.45
C ARG A 748 30.79 23.31 4.77
N LEU A 749 30.17 23.85 5.82
CA LEU A 749 30.77 23.91 7.16
C LEU A 749 31.01 22.50 7.72
N GLY A 750 30.03 21.60 7.61
CA GLY A 750 30.16 20.22 8.05
C GLY A 750 31.30 19.48 7.35
N LEU A 751 31.44 19.65 6.03
CA LEU A 751 32.56 19.11 5.26
C LEU A 751 33.91 19.67 5.75
N ALA A 752 34.01 20.99 5.94
CA ALA A 752 35.22 21.65 6.42
C ALA A 752 35.66 21.14 7.80
N VAL A 753 34.72 20.92 8.73
CA VAL A 753 35.00 20.35 10.07
C VAL A 753 35.56 18.93 9.98
N THR A 754 35.22 18.18 8.92
CA THR A 754 35.76 16.84 8.66
C THR A 754 37.01 16.83 7.78
N GLY A 755 37.58 18.00 7.45
CA GLY A 755 38.75 18.12 6.58
C GLY A 755 38.46 17.98 5.09
N GLY A 756 37.20 18.07 4.69
CA GLY A 756 36.75 17.98 3.31
C GLY A 756 36.27 19.31 2.73
N THR A 757 36.05 19.33 1.41
CA THR A 757 35.51 20.49 0.70
C THR A 757 34.39 20.06 -0.23
N ALA A 758 33.36 20.89 -0.39
CA ALA A 758 32.36 20.67 -1.42
C ALA A 758 32.97 21.07 -2.77
N PRO A 759 32.96 20.18 -3.79
CA PRO A 759 33.45 20.56 -5.11
C PRO A 759 32.61 21.70 -5.67
N ALA A 760 33.24 22.60 -6.42
CA ALA A 760 32.54 23.65 -7.13
C ALA A 760 31.60 23.05 -8.20
N ASP A 761 30.55 23.79 -8.56
CA ASP A 761 29.63 23.35 -9.61
C ASP A 761 30.39 23.10 -10.93
N GLY A 762 30.25 21.90 -11.48
CA GLY A 762 30.94 21.50 -12.70
C GLY A 762 32.39 21.00 -12.52
N GLU A 763 32.97 21.07 -11.32
CA GLU A 763 34.36 20.67 -11.07
C GLU A 763 34.55 19.16 -11.30
N VAL A 764 33.66 18.33 -10.76
CA VAL A 764 33.72 16.87 -10.90
C VAL A 764 33.56 16.46 -12.36
N GLU A 765 32.61 17.08 -13.07
CA GLU A 765 32.39 16.85 -14.49
C GLU A 765 33.60 17.30 -15.32
N GLY A 766 34.27 18.38 -14.93
CA GLY A 766 35.54 18.83 -15.51
C GLY A 766 36.65 17.80 -15.32
N LEU A 767 36.82 17.27 -14.10
CA LEU A 767 37.80 16.23 -13.78
C LEU A 767 37.57 14.95 -14.60
N LEU A 768 36.31 14.51 -14.72
CA LEU A 768 35.94 13.32 -15.50
C LEU A 768 36.28 13.50 -16.99
N ARG A 769 35.97 14.66 -17.57
CA ARG A 769 36.32 14.97 -18.96
C ARG A 769 37.84 15.06 -19.16
N ALA A 770 38.56 15.65 -18.21
CA ALA A 770 40.02 15.74 -18.27
C ALA A 770 40.70 14.35 -18.19
N ALA A 771 40.07 13.38 -17.53
CA ALA A 771 40.50 11.98 -17.51
C ALA A 771 40.11 11.18 -18.77
N GLY A 772 39.58 11.83 -19.82
CA GLY A 772 39.25 11.21 -21.10
C GLY A 772 37.91 10.47 -21.11
N LEU A 773 37.03 10.70 -20.13
CA LEU A 773 35.71 10.07 -20.07
C LEU A 773 34.65 10.91 -20.81
N GLY A 774 33.71 10.21 -21.46
CA GLY A 774 32.55 10.78 -22.16
C GLY A 774 31.22 10.55 -21.42
N HIS A 775 30.12 11.04 -21.99
CA HIS A 775 28.75 10.86 -21.46
C HIS A 775 28.58 11.22 -19.96
N VAL A 776 29.27 12.28 -19.52
CA VAL A 776 29.21 12.76 -18.12
C VAL A 776 27.82 13.32 -17.82
N ARG A 777 27.14 12.76 -16.81
CA ARG A 777 25.81 13.20 -16.37
C ARG A 777 25.57 12.95 -14.89
N THR A 778 24.70 13.76 -14.29
CA THR A 778 24.01 13.38 -13.06
C THR A 778 23.07 12.22 -13.36
N ALA A 779 23.32 11.07 -12.75
CA ALA A 779 22.56 9.85 -12.99
C ALA A 779 21.42 9.68 -11.97
N TRP A 780 21.61 10.20 -10.76
CA TRP A 780 20.66 10.10 -9.64
C TRP A 780 20.94 11.18 -8.60
N GLU A 781 19.91 11.65 -7.91
CA GLU A 781 20.02 12.57 -6.77
C GLU A 781 19.03 12.11 -5.69
N ASP A 782 19.45 12.22 -4.43
CA ASP A 782 18.60 11.95 -3.27
C ASP A 782 18.82 13.05 -2.23
N HIS A 783 17.81 13.90 -2.09
CA HIS A 783 17.83 15.03 -1.17
C HIS A 783 17.80 14.57 0.30
N ALA A 784 17.26 13.39 0.61
CA ALA A 784 17.27 12.80 1.95
C ALA A 784 18.71 12.51 2.38
N LEU A 785 19.41 11.80 1.49
CA LEU A 785 20.81 11.45 1.65
C LEU A 785 21.73 12.63 1.37
N GLY A 786 21.22 13.74 0.84
CA GLY A 786 22.05 14.90 0.48
C GLY A 786 23.20 14.52 -0.44
N MET A 787 22.97 13.56 -1.34
CA MET A 787 23.96 13.03 -2.27
C MET A 787 23.41 13.02 -3.69
N ARG A 788 24.29 13.26 -4.66
CA ARG A 788 24.05 13.00 -6.07
C ARG A 788 25.09 12.03 -6.61
N LEU A 789 24.71 11.19 -7.57
CA LEU A 789 25.61 10.29 -8.26
C LEU A 789 25.90 10.84 -9.64
N ILE A 790 27.16 11.15 -9.92
CA ILE A 790 27.64 11.54 -11.24
C ILE A 790 28.25 10.31 -11.91
N ALA A 791 27.81 10.02 -13.14
CA ALA A 791 28.30 8.90 -13.92
C ALA A 791 28.99 9.40 -15.19
N ALA A 792 30.06 8.71 -15.60
CA ALA A 792 30.76 8.94 -16.86
C ALA A 792 31.21 7.61 -17.48
N ARG A 793 31.36 7.60 -18.80
CA ARG A 793 31.64 6.39 -19.58
C ARG A 793 33.01 6.47 -20.26
N ARG A 794 33.76 5.37 -20.26
CA ARG A 794 34.98 5.25 -21.07
C ARG A 794 34.62 5.05 -22.56
N PRO A 795 35.03 5.93 -23.48
CA PRO A 795 34.71 5.85 -24.91
C PRO A 795 35.21 4.58 -25.62
#